data_AF-A0A846CGB3-F1
#
_entry.id   AF-A0A846CGB3-F1
#
_cell.length_a   1.000
_cell.length_b   1.000
_cell.length_c   1.000
_cell.angle_alpha   90.00
_cell.angle_beta   90.00
_cell.angle_gamma   90.00
#
_symmetry.space_group_name_H-M   'P 1'
#
loop_
_entity.id
_entity.type
_entity.pdbx_description
1 polymer ?
#
loop_
_entity_poly.entity_id
_entity_poly.type
_entity_poly.pdbx_seq_one_letter_code
_entity_poly.pdbx_strand_id
1 'polypeptide(L)'
;MSQCFNPNCLHQNSAETELCQECGSKLLLGERYRALEIIGEGGFGRTFKAVDEFKPSKPLCVIKQFFPTAKDSKSIQKATELFEQEAVRLETLGKHPQIPELFTYVIQEDRQYLVQEYIAGKNLAEELATEGVFTESKIRELLNEMLPILEFIHDHQVIHRDIKPDNIIRLTNSGGDKTQKHSLVLVDFGAAKFTSKTTLKKTGTVIGSAAYIAPEQVRGKAVFSSDLYSLGITCIYLLTGVEPFDLFDTGEDKWVWQDYLKNSVSLQLSQIIDKMLQTATKKRYQTAAEVLNDLNTPVELNTAKNNISKWFVGGVAGLTFLLSMSVFLAAIFTNYSRTNYPQPISADPNVKPEVKPQKTVISSPNYGGLYAKYDTGEIQAFPLEHTDVTAKIAGNLSRVEVVQRFTNPYKTPLEATYEFPLPDESAVDDMEIRIGDRVIKGIIKKREEAKKIYNKAKQEGKTTALLEQERPNIFTQSLANIKPGETIEVVIRYTDALKFAGGDYEFVFPMVVGPRYNPGNSNLGSFPEKSIHLASLPGTNSIPNLLSQTLETPPKERSGNDINVTIEIDAGVPISNIISPSHQIQTQKISAEGLPSITQIKLNQADTIPNKDLVLRYQVAGKETQSTVLSQADNKGGHFAIYLIPALEYKTKEIVPKDVVFLMDTSGSQSGAPLEQSKVLMRRFLQGLNPDDTFTIIDFANSSQTLSSEPLANTPANQKKAINYVNKLRANGGTELLNGIDTVLNFSPAKNGRLRSIVLLTDGLISNENQIISRIQKQLQPGNRLYSFGVGSSVNHYLLNRLAEVGQGTVHVVRHDESVNAVTEKFFNEINNPVLTNIEVKWQGLGETPEIFPLKPADLFAQEPLVLYGRKQDRLNGNLQITAVAAGGKRYQKTFPLRFDSNSGNEAIAQLWGRAKIKQLMLSTTNGETPETVNAITNVALGYRLMSKYTAFVAVSDDQRVDPNNPSHQAKVKKQTPDGMMGIPEPSFVWAILLFGLYLGWKQWVQWQKMKVDVDITTIK
;
A
#
# COMPACT_ATOMS: atom_id res chain seq x y z
N MET A 1 -8.19 48.36 21.20
CA MET A 1 -9.31 47.95 20.34
C MET A 1 -9.80 46.58 20.82
N SER A 2 -11.08 46.28 20.67
CA SER A 2 -11.71 45.05 21.17
C SER A 2 -12.47 44.36 20.04
N GLN A 3 -12.05 43.15 19.67
CA GLN A 3 -12.73 42.34 18.66
C GLN A 3 -13.99 41.70 19.25
N CYS A 4 -15.09 41.71 18.51
CA CYS A 4 -16.32 41.03 18.95
C CYS A 4 -16.16 39.49 18.92
N PHE A 5 -16.62 38.82 19.98
CA PHE A 5 -16.68 37.35 20.03
C PHE A 5 -17.84 36.77 19.21
N ASN A 6 -18.86 37.56 18.84
CA ASN A 6 -19.97 37.04 18.04
C ASN A 6 -19.49 36.69 16.62
N PRO A 7 -19.58 35.43 16.16
CA PRO A 7 -19.04 35.05 14.86
C PRO A 7 -19.71 35.70 13.66
N ASN A 8 -20.94 36.19 13.85
CA ASN A 8 -21.68 36.92 12.82
C ASN A 8 -21.34 38.43 12.83
N CYS A 9 -20.41 38.88 13.67
CA CYS A 9 -20.00 40.26 13.81
C CYS A 9 -18.47 40.38 13.75
N LEU A 10 -17.96 41.15 12.79
CA LEU A 10 -16.52 41.41 12.66
C LEU A 10 -16.11 42.79 13.20
N HIS A 11 -17.03 43.50 13.86
CA HIS A 11 -16.82 44.85 14.37
C HIS A 11 -15.67 44.93 15.39
N GLN A 12 -14.79 45.91 15.20
CA GLN A 12 -13.78 46.30 16.18
C GLN A 12 -14.27 47.48 16.99
N ASN A 13 -14.31 47.31 18.30
CA ASN A 13 -14.82 48.30 19.24
C ASN A 13 -13.65 49.02 19.95
N SER A 14 -13.93 50.14 20.62
CA SER A 14 -12.93 50.81 21.46
C SER A 14 -12.54 49.92 22.66
N ALA A 15 -11.36 50.12 23.23
CA ALA A 15 -10.87 49.27 24.33
C ALA A 15 -11.72 49.34 25.60
N GLU A 16 -12.48 50.43 25.79
CA GLU A 16 -13.28 50.71 26.99
C GLU A 16 -14.72 50.20 26.88
N THR A 17 -15.15 49.72 25.71
CA THR A 17 -16.51 49.23 25.52
C THR A 17 -16.71 47.86 26.14
N GLU A 18 -17.80 47.70 26.89
CA GLU A 18 -18.20 46.42 27.50
C GLU A 18 -19.09 45.58 26.56
N LEU A 19 -19.94 46.26 25.78
CA LEU A 19 -20.83 45.65 24.80
C LEU A 19 -20.45 46.10 23.39
N CYS A 20 -20.60 45.18 22.43
CA CYS A 20 -20.36 45.48 21.02
C CYS A 20 -21.36 46.53 20.53
N GLN A 21 -20.86 47.62 19.96
CA GLN A 21 -21.68 48.73 19.47
C GLN A 21 -22.56 48.35 18.27
N GLU A 22 -22.21 47.28 17.55
CA GLU A 22 -22.95 46.81 16.36
C GLU A 22 -23.98 45.71 16.69
N CYS A 23 -23.60 44.70 17.49
CA CYS A 23 -24.46 43.53 17.73
C CYS A 23 -24.90 43.33 19.19
N GLY A 24 -24.45 44.18 20.11
CA GLY A 24 -24.80 44.10 21.54
C GLY A 24 -24.14 42.96 22.34
N SER A 25 -23.37 42.06 21.71
CA SER A 25 -22.69 40.97 22.42
C SER A 25 -21.62 41.46 23.40
N LYS A 26 -21.39 40.73 24.49
CA LYS A 26 -20.33 41.02 25.45
C LYS A 26 -18.94 40.96 24.81
N LEU A 27 -18.08 41.93 25.13
CA LEU A 27 -16.70 42.02 24.63
C LEU A 27 -15.66 41.44 25.58
N LEU A 28 -16.07 41.10 26.81
CA LEU A 28 -15.27 40.40 27.80
C LEU A 28 -15.72 38.94 27.91
N LEU A 29 -14.75 38.03 27.89
CA LEU A 29 -14.94 36.62 28.17
C LEU A 29 -14.67 36.36 29.66
N GLY A 30 -15.66 35.81 30.38
CA GLY A 30 -15.57 35.53 31.81
C GLY A 30 -15.27 36.77 32.66
N GLU A 31 -15.70 37.96 32.19
CA GLU A 31 -15.43 39.27 32.81
C GLU A 31 -13.93 39.58 33.03
N ARG A 32 -13.04 38.92 32.27
CA ARG A 32 -11.58 38.98 32.48
C ARG A 32 -10.76 39.12 31.21
N TYR A 33 -11.13 38.40 30.15
CA TYR A 33 -10.30 38.33 28.94
C TYR A 33 -10.92 39.13 27.81
N ARG A 34 -10.11 39.97 27.16
CA ARG A 34 -10.54 40.81 26.03
C ARG A 34 -9.84 40.36 24.75
N ALA A 35 -10.61 40.01 23.72
CA ALA A 35 -10.06 39.74 22.40
C ALA A 35 -9.60 41.05 21.72
N LEU A 36 -8.37 41.04 21.20
CA LEU A 36 -7.78 42.16 20.48
C LEU A 36 -7.94 42.00 18.96
N GLU A 37 -7.60 40.83 18.44
CA GLU A 37 -7.61 40.53 17.00
C GLU A 37 -7.84 39.02 16.75
N ILE A 38 -8.39 38.68 15.58
CA ILE A 38 -8.50 37.28 15.12
C ILE A 38 -7.15 36.89 14.50
N ILE A 39 -6.54 35.83 15.02
CA ILE A 39 -5.26 35.28 14.52
C ILE A 39 -5.43 33.96 13.77
N GLY A 40 -6.64 33.38 13.77
CA GLY A 40 -6.97 32.21 12.95
C GLY A 40 -8.47 31.93 12.91
N GLU A 41 -8.98 31.44 11.78
CA GLU A 41 -10.38 31.05 11.60
C GLU A 41 -10.46 29.77 10.75
N GLY A 42 -11.29 28.81 11.18
CA GLY A 42 -11.50 27.54 10.47
C GLY A 42 -12.90 26.97 10.67
N GLY A 43 -13.20 25.83 10.04
CA GLY A 43 -14.55 25.26 10.01
C GLY A 43 -15.17 24.87 11.38
N PHE A 44 -14.38 24.83 12.44
CA PHE A 44 -14.78 24.42 13.79
C PHE A 44 -14.64 25.54 14.85
N GLY A 45 -14.10 26.71 14.50
CA GLY A 45 -13.86 27.77 15.48
C GLY A 45 -13.00 28.94 15.01
N ARG A 46 -12.79 29.89 15.92
CA ARG A 46 -11.93 31.07 15.75
C ARG A 46 -10.91 31.17 16.87
N THR A 47 -9.73 31.65 16.56
CA THR A 47 -8.65 31.89 17.52
C THR A 47 -8.36 33.37 17.58
N PHE A 48 -8.38 33.94 18.77
CA PHE A 48 -8.14 35.34 19.04
C PHE A 48 -6.84 35.51 19.82
N LYS A 49 -6.08 36.53 19.49
CA LYS A 49 -5.10 37.10 20.41
C LYS A 49 -5.85 38.02 21.37
N ALA A 50 -5.58 37.90 22.65
CA ALA A 50 -6.33 38.54 23.71
C ALA A 50 -5.42 39.01 24.84
N VAL A 51 -5.98 39.77 25.78
CA VAL A 51 -5.31 40.19 27.02
C VAL A 51 -6.13 39.76 28.23
N ASP A 52 -5.43 39.39 29.30
CA ASP A 52 -6.01 39.20 30.63
C ASP A 52 -6.07 40.55 31.36
N GLU A 53 -7.23 41.21 31.36
CA GLU A 53 -7.39 42.56 31.92
C GLU A 53 -7.33 42.57 33.46
N PHE A 54 -7.49 41.41 34.10
CA PHE A 54 -7.52 41.30 35.56
C PHE A 54 -6.13 41.33 36.17
N LYS A 55 -5.09 40.98 35.40
CA LYS A 55 -3.68 41.11 35.84
C LYS A 55 -3.18 42.53 35.55
N PRO A 56 -2.49 43.20 36.49
CA PRO A 56 -1.95 44.55 36.28
C PRO A 56 -1.02 44.68 35.07
N SER A 57 -0.28 43.62 34.76
CA SER A 57 0.63 43.56 33.60
C SER A 57 -0.09 43.32 32.27
N LYS A 58 -1.40 43.03 32.27
CA LYS A 58 -2.22 42.72 31.09
C LYS A 58 -1.55 41.77 30.10
N PRO A 59 -1.11 40.58 30.54
CA PRO A 59 -0.37 39.66 29.69
C PRO A 59 -1.24 39.18 28.52
N LEU A 60 -0.57 38.93 27.39
CA LEU A 60 -1.21 38.36 26.21
C LEU A 60 -1.61 36.91 26.46
N CYS A 61 -2.73 36.51 25.88
CA CYS A 61 -3.25 35.15 25.88
C CYS A 61 -3.88 34.82 24.52
N VAL A 62 -4.14 33.54 24.29
CA VAL A 62 -4.88 33.04 23.13
C VAL A 62 -6.24 32.57 23.60
N ILE A 63 -7.30 33.01 22.94
CA ILE A 63 -8.66 32.51 23.15
C ILE A 63 -9.05 31.70 21.91
N LYS A 64 -9.27 30.40 22.06
CA LYS A 64 -9.94 29.60 21.04
C LYS A 64 -11.43 29.57 21.34
N GLN A 65 -12.24 29.91 20.36
CA GLN A 65 -13.69 29.86 20.40
C GLN A 65 -14.17 28.69 19.56
N PHE A 66 -14.99 27.83 20.15
CA PHE A 66 -15.69 26.78 19.42
C PHE A 66 -16.91 27.36 18.70
N PHE A 67 -16.92 27.24 17.37
CA PHE A 67 -18.03 27.66 16.52
C PHE A 67 -18.13 26.75 15.30
N PRO A 68 -18.86 25.62 15.40
CA PRO A 68 -18.98 24.68 14.29
C PRO A 68 -19.90 25.23 13.20
N THR A 69 -19.43 25.21 11.96
CA THR A 69 -20.22 25.62 10.77
C THR A 69 -21.06 24.48 10.16
N ALA A 70 -20.94 23.26 10.69
CA ALA A 70 -21.64 22.07 10.20
C ALA A 70 -23.14 22.10 10.55
N LYS A 71 -23.99 21.59 9.64
CA LYS A 71 -25.46 21.53 9.83
C LYS A 71 -25.95 20.20 10.44
N ASP A 72 -25.09 19.19 10.60
CA ASP A 72 -25.47 17.89 11.12
C ASP A 72 -25.15 17.73 12.62
N SER A 73 -26.12 17.23 13.38
CA SER A 73 -26.04 17.15 14.85
C SER A 73 -24.94 16.22 15.37
N LYS A 74 -24.56 15.18 14.61
CA LYS A 74 -23.50 14.24 15.00
C LYS A 74 -22.10 14.84 14.89
N SER A 75 -21.82 15.62 13.84
CA SER A 75 -20.53 16.29 13.68
C SER A 75 -20.35 17.41 14.70
N ILE A 76 -21.44 18.13 15.04
CA ILE A 76 -21.43 19.13 16.12
C ILE A 76 -21.10 18.45 17.45
N GLN A 77 -21.83 17.41 17.85
CA GLN A 77 -21.59 16.71 19.12
C GLN A 77 -20.16 16.16 19.21
N LYS A 78 -19.65 15.57 18.12
CA LYS A 78 -18.28 15.05 18.14
C LYS A 78 -17.22 16.16 18.19
N ALA A 79 -17.45 17.28 17.50
CA ALA A 79 -16.55 18.43 17.54
C ALA A 79 -16.56 19.10 18.92
N THR A 80 -17.71 19.13 19.61
CA THR A 80 -17.83 19.55 21.01
C THR A 80 -16.99 18.69 21.93
N GLU A 81 -17.13 17.36 21.85
CA GLU A 81 -16.31 16.42 22.64
C GLU A 81 -14.80 16.61 22.40
N LEU A 82 -14.39 16.89 21.16
CA LEU A 82 -12.99 17.08 20.81
C LEU A 82 -12.40 18.39 21.33
N PHE A 83 -13.21 19.45 21.38
CA PHE A 83 -12.81 20.75 21.93
C PHE A 83 -12.67 20.69 23.45
N GLU A 84 -13.59 20.02 24.15
CA GLU A 84 -13.47 19.74 25.59
C GLU A 84 -12.25 18.87 25.91
N GLN A 85 -11.96 17.88 25.08
CA GLN A 85 -10.77 17.04 25.25
C GLN A 85 -9.45 17.81 25.12
N GLU A 86 -9.40 18.91 24.37
CA GLU A 86 -8.19 19.74 24.28
C GLU A 86 -7.88 20.40 25.63
N ALA A 87 -8.91 20.97 26.28
CA ALA A 87 -8.79 21.55 27.62
C ALA A 87 -8.26 20.51 28.62
N VAL A 88 -8.88 19.32 28.65
CA VAL A 88 -8.49 18.24 29.55
C VAL A 88 -7.05 17.78 29.32
N ARG A 89 -6.58 17.75 28.06
CA ARG A 89 -5.19 17.38 27.74
C ARG A 89 -4.19 18.41 28.27
N LEU A 90 -4.42 19.69 28.00
CA LEU A 90 -3.53 20.75 28.49
C LEU A 90 -3.53 20.81 30.03
N GLU A 91 -4.68 20.61 30.66
CA GLU A 91 -4.78 20.49 32.12
C GLU A 91 -3.98 19.30 32.66
N THR A 92 -4.07 18.14 31.99
CA THR A 92 -3.32 16.92 32.36
C THR A 92 -1.81 17.10 32.24
N LEU A 93 -1.35 17.85 31.23
CA LEU A 93 0.07 18.12 30.99
C LEU A 93 0.66 19.15 31.96
N GLY A 94 -0.19 19.99 32.57
CA GLY A 94 0.23 20.99 33.55
C GLY A 94 1.19 22.03 32.97
N LYS A 95 2.15 22.48 33.80
CA LYS A 95 3.14 23.49 33.41
C LYS A 95 4.35 22.83 32.75
N HIS A 96 4.64 23.23 31.52
CA HIS A 96 5.82 22.79 30.80
C HIS A 96 6.39 23.93 29.94
N PRO A 97 7.71 24.18 29.91
CA PRO A 97 8.29 25.35 29.24
C PRO A 97 8.09 25.38 27.72
N GLN A 98 7.81 24.23 27.10
CA GLN A 98 7.62 24.08 25.64
C GLN A 98 6.18 23.69 25.25
N ILE A 99 5.20 23.84 26.14
CA ILE A 99 3.77 23.59 25.89
C ILE A 99 2.97 24.74 26.51
N PRO A 100 2.00 25.36 25.81
CA PRO A 100 1.22 26.47 26.35
C PRO A 100 0.45 26.09 27.62
N GLU A 101 0.54 26.92 28.66
CA GLU A 101 -0.26 26.73 29.87
C GLU A 101 -1.75 27.01 29.59
N LEU A 102 -2.64 26.11 30.04
CA LEU A 102 -4.08 26.36 30.06
C LEU A 102 -4.41 27.33 31.19
N PHE A 103 -5.01 28.47 30.87
CA PHE A 103 -5.46 29.44 31.89
C PHE A 103 -6.88 29.15 32.37
N THR A 104 -7.81 28.90 31.46
CA THR A 104 -9.19 28.56 31.82
C THR A 104 -9.98 28.00 30.63
N TYR A 105 -11.10 27.37 30.93
CA TYR A 105 -12.12 26.96 29.97
C TYR A 105 -13.47 27.55 30.41
N VAL A 106 -14.14 28.26 29.50
CA VAL A 106 -15.34 29.06 29.82
C VAL A 106 -16.46 28.76 28.82
N ILE A 107 -17.69 28.68 29.31
CA ILE A 107 -18.89 28.66 28.48
C ILE A 107 -19.60 29.99 28.65
N GLN A 108 -19.78 30.75 27.57
CA GLN A 108 -20.44 32.05 27.57
C GLN A 108 -21.32 32.19 26.33
N GLU A 109 -22.58 32.63 26.51
CA GLU A 109 -23.56 32.77 25.41
C GLU A 109 -23.69 31.49 24.55
N ASP A 110 -23.82 30.33 25.21
CA ASP A 110 -23.92 28.99 24.60
C ASP A 110 -22.74 28.59 23.71
N ARG A 111 -21.58 29.23 23.89
CA ARG A 111 -20.34 28.94 23.16
C ARG A 111 -19.23 28.57 24.12
N GLN A 112 -18.38 27.65 23.69
CA GLN A 112 -17.26 27.17 24.48
C GLN A 112 -15.98 27.93 24.08
N TYR A 113 -15.17 28.27 25.08
CA TYR A 113 -13.93 28.99 24.91
C TYR A 113 -12.82 28.35 25.72
N LEU A 114 -11.64 28.26 25.11
CA LEU A 114 -10.40 27.81 25.74
C LEU A 114 -9.44 28.99 25.78
N VAL A 115 -8.94 29.34 26.97
CA VAL A 115 -7.96 30.42 27.14
C VAL A 115 -6.62 29.83 27.57
N GLN A 116 -5.57 30.10 26.81
CA GLN A 116 -4.24 29.56 27.03
C GLN A 116 -3.16 30.64 26.87
N GLU A 117 -1.94 30.31 27.24
CA GLU A 117 -0.76 31.15 27.05
C GLU A 117 -0.56 31.55 25.57
N TYR A 118 -0.19 32.81 25.36
CA TYR A 118 0.24 33.31 24.05
C TYR A 118 1.74 33.10 23.86
N ILE A 119 2.10 32.34 22.83
CA ILE A 119 3.49 32.07 22.48
C ILE A 119 3.94 33.09 21.43
N ALA A 120 4.87 33.97 21.80
CA ALA A 120 5.42 34.97 20.89
C ALA A 120 6.52 34.34 20.01
N GLY A 121 6.24 34.22 18.72
CA GLY A 121 7.15 33.56 17.80
C GLY A 121 6.61 33.47 16.37
N LYS A 122 7.40 32.84 15.49
CA LYS A 122 6.97 32.40 14.16
C LYS A 122 6.78 30.89 14.16
N ASN A 123 5.76 30.37 13.49
CA ASN A 123 5.66 28.93 13.29
C ASN A 123 6.64 28.44 12.21
N LEU A 124 6.91 27.12 12.16
CA LEU A 124 7.90 26.58 11.21
C LEU A 124 7.43 26.66 9.75
N ALA A 125 6.11 26.76 9.49
CA ALA A 125 5.60 27.01 8.14
C ALA A 125 5.98 28.41 7.65
N GLU A 126 5.84 29.42 8.53
CA GLU A 126 6.28 30.80 8.28
C GLU A 126 7.80 30.90 8.16
N GLU A 127 8.56 30.15 8.98
CA GLU A 127 10.02 30.08 8.87
C GLU A 127 10.43 29.50 7.50
N LEU A 128 9.84 28.39 7.08
CA LEU A 128 10.07 27.79 5.76
C LEU A 128 9.73 28.77 4.62
N ALA A 129 8.62 29.49 4.73
CA ALA A 129 8.19 30.46 3.71
C ALA A 129 9.11 31.69 3.62
N THR A 130 9.73 32.10 4.74
CA THR A 130 10.56 33.32 4.79
C THR A 130 12.05 33.04 4.63
N GLU A 131 12.55 31.93 5.16
CA GLU A 131 13.98 31.57 5.17
C GLU A 131 14.33 30.45 4.18
N GLY A 132 13.35 29.76 3.62
CA GLY A 132 13.55 28.62 2.72
C GLY A 132 13.77 27.29 3.46
N VAL A 133 14.15 26.26 2.70
CA VAL A 133 14.25 24.88 3.21
C VAL A 133 15.31 24.72 4.29
N PHE A 134 15.07 23.81 5.22
CA PHE A 134 15.92 23.58 6.37
C PHE A 134 17.15 22.76 5.98
N THR A 135 18.27 23.02 6.65
CA THR A 135 19.48 22.20 6.51
C THR A 135 19.41 21.01 7.46
N GLU A 136 20.26 20.00 7.23
CA GLU A 136 20.40 18.88 8.18
C GLU A 136 20.63 19.37 9.62
N SER A 137 21.44 20.41 9.82
CA SER A 137 21.69 20.98 11.16
C SER A 137 20.39 21.49 11.80
N LYS A 138 19.58 22.26 11.05
CA LYS A 138 18.28 22.76 11.55
C LYS A 138 17.31 21.62 11.84
N ILE A 139 17.33 20.53 11.06
CA ILE A 139 16.48 19.35 11.31
C ILE A 139 16.94 18.57 12.52
N ARG A 140 18.26 18.41 12.73
CA ARG A 140 18.80 17.79 13.94
C ARG A 140 18.46 18.60 15.18
N GLU A 141 18.51 19.93 15.10
CA GLU A 141 18.06 20.83 16.17
C GLU A 141 16.57 20.65 16.46
N LEU A 142 15.73 20.68 15.40
CA LEU A 142 14.29 20.42 15.51
C LEU A 142 14.00 19.09 16.20
N LEU A 143 14.64 17.99 15.77
CA LEU A 143 14.43 16.68 16.36
C LEU A 143 14.91 16.62 17.82
N ASN A 144 16.08 17.21 18.15
CA ASN A 144 16.59 17.25 19.52
C ASN A 144 15.69 18.07 20.47
N GLU A 145 14.99 19.08 19.98
CA GLU A 145 14.03 19.85 20.77
C GLU A 145 12.64 19.22 20.84
N MET A 146 12.16 18.61 19.75
CA MET A 146 10.79 18.06 19.68
C MET A 146 10.65 16.69 20.31
N LEU A 147 11.65 15.80 20.18
CA LEU A 147 11.57 14.44 20.71
C LEU A 147 11.39 14.39 22.24
N PRO A 148 12.08 15.23 23.05
CA PRO A 148 11.82 15.31 24.49
C PRO A 148 10.39 15.79 24.84
N ILE A 149 9.82 16.71 24.04
CA ILE A 149 8.42 17.14 24.23
C ILE A 149 7.49 15.95 23.96
N LEU A 150 7.73 15.18 22.89
CA LEU A 150 6.93 14.01 22.56
C LEU A 150 7.04 12.92 23.62
N GLU A 151 8.23 12.67 24.15
CA GLU A 151 8.44 11.76 25.28
C GLU A 151 7.60 12.19 26.50
N PHE A 152 7.70 13.48 26.89
CA PHE A 152 6.94 14.02 28.02
C PHE A 152 5.43 13.84 27.87
N ILE A 153 4.85 14.18 26.70
CA ILE A 153 3.40 14.05 26.51
C ILE A 153 2.97 12.58 26.42
N HIS A 154 3.80 11.69 25.86
CA HIS A 154 3.52 10.26 25.75
C HIS A 154 3.55 9.58 27.13
N ASP A 155 4.46 9.99 28.02
CA ASP A 155 4.51 9.53 29.41
C ASP A 155 3.22 9.88 30.18
N HIS A 156 2.65 11.06 29.90
CA HIS A 156 1.35 11.49 30.43
C HIS A 156 0.15 10.86 29.70
N GLN A 157 0.37 9.85 28.85
CA GLN A 157 -0.66 9.15 28.06
C GLN A 157 -1.44 10.07 27.08
N VAL A 158 -0.83 11.19 26.68
CA VAL A 158 -1.38 12.12 25.69
C VAL A 158 -0.74 11.86 24.33
N ILE A 159 -1.55 11.86 23.27
CA ILE A 159 -1.09 11.82 21.87
C ILE A 159 -1.49 13.15 21.25
N HIS A 160 -0.57 13.84 20.58
CA HIS A 160 -0.81 15.17 20.01
C HIS A 160 -1.78 15.12 18.82
N ARG A 161 -1.53 14.21 17.86
CA ARG A 161 -2.36 13.93 16.67
C ARG A 161 -2.36 14.99 15.55
N ASP A 162 -1.87 16.20 15.75
CA ASP A 162 -1.77 17.21 14.68
C ASP A 162 -0.38 17.87 14.64
N ILE A 163 0.68 17.07 14.69
CA ILE A 163 2.06 17.56 14.54
C ILE A 163 2.29 17.93 13.08
N LYS A 164 2.60 19.21 12.85
CA LYS A 164 2.89 19.79 11.54
C LYS A 164 3.61 21.14 11.73
N PRO A 165 4.21 21.72 10.68
CA PRO A 165 4.96 22.98 10.78
C PRO A 165 4.16 24.15 11.41
N ASP A 166 2.86 24.29 11.12
CA ASP A 166 2.02 25.37 11.67
C ASP A 166 1.86 25.30 13.20
N ASN A 167 2.02 24.11 13.77
CA ASN A 167 1.77 23.83 15.19
C ASN A 167 3.07 23.79 16.02
N ILE A 168 4.21 24.18 15.43
CA ILE A 168 5.49 24.28 16.13
C ILE A 168 5.98 25.73 15.99
N ILE A 169 6.07 26.44 17.12
CA ILE A 169 6.42 27.86 17.17
C ILE A 169 7.85 28.03 17.69
N ARG A 170 8.67 28.77 16.94
CA ARG A 170 9.98 29.23 17.38
C ARG A 170 9.86 30.56 18.10
N LEU A 171 10.33 30.61 19.34
CA LEU A 171 10.28 31.79 20.19
C LEU A 171 11.10 32.95 19.60
N THR A 172 10.51 34.14 19.58
CA THR A 172 11.27 35.37 19.31
C THR A 172 12.07 35.74 20.56
N ASN A 173 13.39 35.54 20.52
CA ASN A 173 14.32 35.91 21.60
C ASN A 173 14.26 37.43 21.89
N SER A 174 13.32 37.83 22.73
CA SER A 174 13.23 39.19 23.26
C SER A 174 14.04 39.26 24.55
N GLY A 175 15.37 39.20 24.42
CA GLY A 175 16.29 39.46 25.52
C GLY A 175 17.42 38.46 25.65
N GLY A 176 18.46 38.60 24.81
CA GLY A 176 19.89 38.53 25.18
C GLY A 176 20.51 37.32 25.89
N ASP A 177 19.75 36.35 26.41
CA ASP A 177 20.31 35.25 27.19
C ASP A 177 20.43 34.00 26.31
N LYS A 178 21.62 33.83 25.71
CA LYS A 178 22.01 32.66 24.90
C LYS A 178 22.06 31.34 25.71
N THR A 179 21.55 31.34 26.95
CA THR A 179 21.53 30.19 27.86
C THR A 179 20.18 29.45 27.87
N GLN A 180 19.12 29.98 27.24
CA GLN A 180 17.89 29.21 27.07
C GLN A 180 18.12 28.06 26.09
N LYS A 181 18.10 26.83 26.63
CA LYS A 181 18.39 25.57 25.93
C LYS A 181 17.27 25.13 24.97
N HIS A 182 16.14 25.82 24.96
CA HIS A 182 14.92 25.43 24.24
C HIS A 182 14.32 26.65 23.52
N SER A 183 14.12 26.54 22.21
CA SER A 183 13.62 27.60 21.32
C SER A 183 12.27 27.27 20.67
N LEU A 184 11.84 26.00 20.72
CA LEU A 184 10.60 25.51 20.12
C LEU A 184 9.51 25.20 21.15
N VAL A 185 8.28 25.56 20.81
CA VAL A 185 7.06 25.31 21.59
C VAL A 185 6.05 24.58 20.71
N LEU A 186 5.53 23.45 21.20
CA LEU A 186 4.47 22.68 20.53
C LEU A 186 3.10 23.22 20.96
N VAL A 187 2.27 23.62 20.00
CA VAL A 187 0.95 24.20 20.24
C VAL A 187 -0.16 23.36 19.59
N ASP A 188 -1.41 23.66 19.96
CA ASP A 188 -2.62 23.08 19.34
C ASP A 188 -2.83 21.57 19.61
N PHE A 189 -3.09 21.22 20.87
CA PHE A 189 -3.37 19.86 21.35
C PHE A 189 -4.79 19.37 21.01
N GLY A 190 -5.50 20.10 20.15
CA GLY A 190 -6.85 19.81 19.70
C GLY A 190 -6.88 18.68 18.69
N ALA A 191 -7.71 17.66 18.94
CA ALA A 191 -7.97 16.61 17.95
C ALA A 191 -9.05 17.02 16.92
N ALA A 192 -9.39 18.31 16.84
CA ALA A 192 -10.54 18.85 16.13
C ALA A 192 -10.28 19.03 14.62
N LYS A 193 -9.89 17.95 13.96
CA LYS A 193 -10.10 17.79 12.51
C LYS A 193 -10.86 16.48 12.27
N PHE A 194 -12.13 16.46 12.68
CA PHE A 194 -13.04 15.44 12.19
C PHE A 194 -13.39 15.77 10.74
N THR A 195 -12.45 15.51 9.82
CA THR A 195 -12.76 15.50 8.40
C THR A 195 -13.53 14.22 8.13
N SER A 196 -14.83 14.36 7.89
CA SER A 196 -15.62 13.28 7.29
C SER A 196 -14.85 12.70 6.08
N LYS A 197 -14.88 11.38 5.87
CA LYS A 197 -14.31 10.73 4.66
C LYS A 197 -14.82 11.36 3.35
N THR A 198 -15.90 12.15 3.40
CA THR A 198 -16.45 12.93 2.29
C THR A 198 -15.71 14.25 2.04
N THR A 199 -15.08 14.86 3.06
CA THR A 199 -14.34 16.14 2.94
C THR A 199 -12.95 15.93 2.33
N LEU A 200 -12.28 14.80 2.62
CA LEU A 200 -11.06 14.39 1.92
C LEU A 200 -11.28 14.07 0.43
N LYS A 201 -12.53 13.82 0.02
CA LYS A 201 -12.92 13.58 -1.39
C LYS A 201 -13.39 14.83 -2.13
N LYS A 202 -13.62 15.94 -1.42
CA LYS A 202 -13.88 17.27 -2.01
C LYS A 202 -12.58 18.06 -1.99
N THR A 203 -11.72 17.86 -2.98
CA THR A 203 -10.61 18.76 -3.23
C THR A 203 -11.17 20.13 -3.63
N GLY A 204 -10.69 21.15 -2.92
CA GLY A 204 -11.00 22.55 -3.22
C GLY A 204 -10.66 23.53 -2.10
N THR A 205 -10.68 23.13 -0.80
CA THR A 205 -10.44 24.14 0.27
C THR A 205 -10.02 23.62 1.66
N VAL A 206 -9.66 22.34 1.84
CA VAL A 206 -9.16 21.82 3.15
C VAL A 206 -7.91 20.98 2.93
N ILE A 207 -6.83 21.60 2.46
CA ILE A 207 -5.64 20.90 1.94
C ILE A 207 -4.53 20.69 3.00
N GLY A 208 -4.46 21.46 4.10
CA GLY A 208 -3.27 21.48 4.95
C GLY A 208 -2.97 20.25 5.83
N SER A 209 -3.88 19.80 6.71
CA SER A 209 -3.49 18.81 7.76
C SER A 209 -3.51 17.35 7.32
N ALA A 210 -4.24 16.97 6.28
CA ALA A 210 -4.42 15.55 5.95
C ALA A 210 -3.12 14.84 5.56
N ALA A 211 -2.15 15.59 5.04
CA ALA A 211 -0.87 15.09 4.56
C ALA A 211 0.05 14.56 5.68
N TYR A 212 -0.12 15.07 6.91
CA TYR A 212 0.71 14.73 8.07
C TYR A 212 0.13 13.58 8.90
N ILE A 213 -1.09 13.12 8.60
CA ILE A 213 -1.81 12.15 9.42
C ILE A 213 -1.26 10.74 9.20
N ALA A 214 -0.84 10.08 10.28
CA ALA A 214 -0.39 8.69 10.21
C ALA A 214 -1.50 7.73 9.73
N PRO A 215 -1.18 6.68 8.95
CA PRO A 215 -2.16 5.77 8.36
C PRO A 215 -3.13 5.14 9.37
N GLU A 216 -2.64 4.79 10.56
CA GLU A 216 -3.45 4.26 11.67
C GLU A 216 -4.36 5.31 12.33
N GLN A 217 -3.96 6.58 12.29
CA GLN A 217 -4.76 7.69 12.82
C GLN A 217 -5.94 8.01 11.91
N VAL A 218 -5.80 7.91 10.58
CA VAL A 218 -6.92 7.98 9.62
C VAL A 218 -8.00 6.92 9.93
N ARG A 219 -7.58 5.78 10.50
CA ARG A 219 -8.45 4.67 10.92
C ARG A 219 -9.02 4.83 12.34
N GLY A 220 -8.80 5.98 12.98
CA GLY A 220 -9.26 6.27 14.34
C GLY A 220 -8.46 5.56 15.45
N LYS A 221 -7.29 5.00 15.14
CA LYS A 221 -6.44 4.23 16.07
C LYS A 221 -5.07 4.89 16.26
N ALA A 222 -5.05 6.19 16.58
CA ALA A 222 -3.81 6.89 16.91
C ALA A 222 -3.07 6.20 18.06
N VAL A 223 -1.75 6.06 17.91
CA VAL A 223 -0.82 5.54 18.93
C VAL A 223 0.32 6.54 19.12
N PHE A 224 1.16 6.38 20.16
CA PHE A 224 2.29 7.30 20.40
C PHE A 224 3.23 7.43 19.19
N SER A 225 3.53 6.32 18.51
CA SER A 225 4.34 6.35 17.29
C SER A 225 3.65 7.00 16.08
N SER A 226 2.36 7.36 16.16
CA SER A 226 1.69 8.20 15.16
C SER A 226 2.25 9.63 15.17
N ASP A 227 2.57 10.17 16.34
CA ASP A 227 3.20 11.49 16.46
C ASP A 227 4.61 11.50 15.86
N LEU A 228 5.37 10.41 16.03
CA LEU A 228 6.70 10.26 15.42
C LEU A 228 6.63 10.24 13.89
N TYR A 229 5.59 9.62 13.33
CA TYR A 229 5.36 9.67 11.89
C TYR A 229 5.07 11.09 11.42
N SER A 230 4.13 11.78 12.06
CA SER A 230 3.78 13.16 11.71
C SER A 230 4.98 14.11 11.85
N LEU A 231 5.86 13.89 12.84
CA LEU A 231 7.14 14.59 12.96
C LEU A 231 8.09 14.24 11.80
N GLY A 232 8.19 12.98 11.39
CA GLY A 232 8.95 12.56 10.21
C GLY A 232 8.48 13.25 8.93
N ILE A 233 7.16 13.36 8.73
CA ILE A 233 6.55 14.09 7.61
C ILE A 233 6.91 15.58 7.67
N THR A 234 6.85 16.16 8.87
CA THR A 234 7.25 17.55 9.12
C THR A 234 8.71 17.77 8.74
N CYS A 235 9.62 16.86 9.10
CA CYS A 235 11.03 16.95 8.74
C CYS A 235 11.26 16.92 7.22
N ILE A 236 10.63 15.98 6.50
CA ILE A 236 10.82 15.90 5.04
C ILE A 236 10.21 17.08 4.30
N TYR A 237 9.10 17.62 4.79
CA TYR A 237 8.50 18.84 4.26
C TYR A 237 9.44 20.05 4.46
N LEU A 238 10.00 20.22 5.65
CA LEU A 238 10.94 21.30 5.94
C LEU A 238 12.25 21.16 5.15
N LEU A 239 12.73 19.94 4.90
CA LEU A 239 13.95 19.66 4.12
C LEU A 239 13.79 19.94 2.62
N THR A 240 12.61 19.68 2.07
CA THR A 240 12.37 19.71 0.61
C THR A 240 11.63 20.97 0.17
N GLY A 241 10.76 21.51 1.03
CA GLY A 241 9.79 22.55 0.70
C GLY A 241 8.70 22.08 -0.28
N VAL A 242 8.52 20.76 -0.42
CA VAL A 242 7.55 20.13 -1.31
C VAL A 242 6.44 19.52 -0.47
N GLU A 243 5.19 19.74 -0.86
CA GLU A 243 4.00 19.26 -0.12
C GLU A 243 4.05 17.75 0.13
N PRO A 244 3.67 17.26 1.34
CA PRO A 244 3.88 15.84 1.66
C PRO A 244 3.12 14.86 0.78
N PHE A 245 2.00 15.26 0.16
CA PHE A 245 1.29 14.40 -0.80
C PHE A 245 2.12 14.08 -2.05
N ASP A 246 3.01 14.98 -2.46
CA ASP A 246 3.88 14.81 -3.63
C ASP A 246 5.17 14.07 -3.27
N LEU A 247 5.46 13.91 -1.97
CA LEU A 247 6.59 13.16 -1.43
C LEU A 247 6.28 11.68 -1.18
N PHE A 248 5.04 11.24 -1.41
CA PHE A 248 4.60 9.86 -1.22
C PHE A 248 4.17 9.20 -2.52
N ASP A 249 4.88 8.16 -2.94
CA ASP A 249 4.52 7.37 -4.10
C ASP A 249 3.45 6.34 -3.70
N THR A 250 2.21 6.59 -4.13
CA THR A 250 1.07 5.69 -3.87
C THR A 250 1.12 4.37 -4.64
N GLY A 251 1.88 4.29 -5.74
CA GLY A 251 2.06 3.06 -6.52
C GLY A 251 3.01 2.09 -5.82
N GLU A 252 4.04 2.62 -5.17
CA GLU A 252 5.08 1.84 -4.48
C GLU A 252 4.93 1.81 -2.94
N ASP A 253 3.94 2.50 -2.39
CA ASP A 253 3.69 2.66 -0.94
C ASP A 253 4.94 3.17 -0.18
N LYS A 254 5.68 4.13 -0.77
CA LYS A 254 6.98 4.59 -0.26
C LYS A 254 7.13 6.12 -0.29
N TRP A 255 7.80 6.65 0.73
CA TRP A 255 8.25 8.05 0.75
C TRP A 255 9.48 8.25 -0.15
N VAL A 256 9.40 9.19 -1.08
CA VAL A 256 10.42 9.51 -2.09
C VAL A 256 11.08 10.88 -1.82
N TRP A 257 11.12 11.32 -0.56
CA TRP A 257 11.55 12.66 -0.18
C TRP A 257 13.03 12.99 -0.43
N GLN A 258 13.91 11.98 -0.41
CA GLN A 258 15.34 12.16 -0.66
C GLN A 258 15.62 12.71 -2.06
N ASP A 259 14.69 12.44 -2.99
CA ASP A 259 14.76 12.84 -4.38
C ASP A 259 14.49 14.34 -4.59
N TYR A 260 13.91 15.01 -3.58
CA TYR A 260 13.52 16.42 -3.60
C TYR A 260 14.41 17.31 -2.72
N LEU A 261 15.51 16.78 -2.20
CA LEU A 261 16.42 17.51 -1.33
C LEU A 261 17.21 18.57 -2.09
N LYS A 262 17.15 19.83 -1.62
CA LYS A 262 18.01 20.91 -2.14
C LYS A 262 19.42 20.87 -1.54
N ASN A 263 19.54 20.35 -0.33
CA ASN A 263 20.79 20.18 0.40
C ASN A 263 20.95 18.70 0.77
N SER A 264 22.14 18.13 0.60
CA SER A 264 22.39 16.75 1.01
C SER A 264 22.23 16.58 2.52
N VAL A 265 21.73 15.43 2.92
CA VAL A 265 21.64 14.99 4.32
C VAL A 265 22.51 13.74 4.51
N SER A 266 23.03 13.55 5.72
CA SER A 266 23.80 12.37 6.07
C SER A 266 22.94 11.11 5.98
N LEU A 267 23.59 10.00 5.61
CA LEU A 267 22.95 8.68 5.57
C LEU A 267 22.27 8.33 6.90
N GLN A 268 22.91 8.71 8.02
CA GLN A 268 22.37 8.51 9.35
C GLN A 268 21.02 9.22 9.53
N LEU A 269 20.94 10.52 9.23
CA LEU A 269 19.70 11.28 9.39
C LEU A 269 18.61 10.75 8.43
N SER A 270 19.01 10.38 7.21
CA SER A 270 18.12 9.77 6.22
C SER A 270 17.45 8.49 6.74
N GLN A 271 18.25 7.59 7.32
CA GLN A 271 17.77 6.32 7.88
C GLN A 271 16.84 6.53 9.07
N ILE A 272 17.14 7.52 9.91
CA ILE A 272 16.28 7.87 11.05
C ILE A 272 14.91 8.36 10.55
N ILE A 273 14.90 9.31 9.62
CA ILE A 273 13.65 9.84 9.06
C ILE A 273 12.86 8.74 8.32
N ASP A 274 13.51 7.91 7.50
CA ASP A 274 12.86 6.79 6.81
C ASP A 274 12.24 5.77 7.78
N LYS A 275 12.88 5.55 8.93
CA LYS A 275 12.35 4.68 9.99
C LYS A 275 11.20 5.35 10.75
N MET A 276 11.21 6.67 10.95
CA MET A 276 10.04 7.42 11.46
C MET A 276 8.84 7.36 10.50
N LEU A 277 9.09 7.28 9.20
CA LEU A 277 8.07 7.28 8.14
C LEU A 277 7.50 5.91 7.78
N GLN A 278 7.90 4.83 8.47
CA GLN A 278 7.39 3.48 8.18
C GLN A 278 5.86 3.40 8.34
N THR A 279 5.15 2.93 7.31
CA THR A 279 3.70 2.71 7.31
C THR A 279 3.28 1.68 8.36
N ALA A 280 4.08 0.62 8.54
CA ALA A 280 3.83 -0.39 9.55
C ALA A 280 4.33 0.10 10.91
N THR A 281 3.43 0.33 11.86
CA THR A 281 3.76 0.87 13.19
C THR A 281 4.84 0.07 13.92
N LYS A 282 4.91 -1.27 13.75
CA LYS A 282 5.95 -2.13 14.34
C LYS A 282 7.36 -1.95 13.73
N LYS A 283 7.45 -1.44 12.50
CA LYS A 283 8.74 -1.15 11.83
C LYS A 283 9.21 0.29 12.11
N ARG A 284 8.30 1.13 12.61
CA ARG A 284 8.58 2.49 13.05
C ARG A 284 9.26 2.48 14.42
N TYR A 285 9.94 3.57 14.77
CA TYR A 285 10.30 3.82 16.17
C TYR A 285 9.06 3.75 17.07
N GLN A 286 9.21 3.13 18.24
CA GLN A 286 8.11 2.99 19.18
C GLN A 286 8.06 4.16 20.16
N THR A 287 9.21 4.78 20.46
CA THR A 287 9.33 5.88 21.41
C THR A 287 10.20 7.01 20.86
N ALA A 288 10.01 8.21 21.38
CA ALA A 288 10.84 9.37 21.01
C ALA A 288 12.30 9.19 21.47
N ALA A 289 12.53 8.52 22.60
CA ALA A 289 13.86 8.19 23.13
C ALA A 289 14.69 7.33 22.15
N GLU A 290 14.07 6.36 21.47
CA GLU A 290 14.76 5.55 20.46
C GLU A 290 15.27 6.39 19.29
N VAL A 291 14.45 7.35 18.82
CA VAL A 291 14.85 8.28 17.75
C VAL A 291 16.01 9.16 18.23
N LEU A 292 15.93 9.67 19.45
CA LEU A 292 16.94 10.57 20.03
C LEU A 292 18.29 9.86 20.23
N ASN A 293 18.27 8.58 20.63
CA ASN A 293 19.46 7.76 20.76
C ASN A 293 20.15 7.54 19.40
N ASP A 294 19.39 7.15 18.38
CA ASP A 294 19.94 6.94 17.03
C ASP A 294 20.47 8.25 16.42
N LEU A 295 19.83 9.39 16.73
CA LEU A 295 20.23 10.72 16.27
C LEU A 295 21.59 11.18 16.81
N ASN A 296 21.87 10.84 18.08
CA ASN A 296 23.04 11.33 18.82
C ASN A 296 24.20 10.30 18.90
N THR A 297 24.04 9.11 18.32
CA THR A 297 25.12 8.11 18.26
C THR A 297 26.18 8.49 17.21
N PRO A 298 27.49 8.56 17.53
CA PRO A 298 28.54 8.85 16.56
C PRO A 298 28.73 7.70 15.54
N VAL A 299 28.85 8.02 14.25
CA VAL A 299 29.13 7.04 13.18
C VAL A 299 30.62 6.72 13.16
N GLU A 300 31.03 5.49 13.48
CA GLU A 300 32.40 5.00 13.21
C GLU A 300 32.59 4.79 11.70
N LEU A 301 33.30 5.71 11.05
CA LEU A 301 33.69 5.59 9.65
C LEU A 301 34.84 4.59 9.49
N ASN A 302 34.52 3.35 9.08
CA ASN A 302 35.52 2.43 8.51
C ASN A 302 36.03 2.97 7.16
N THR A 303 37.08 3.80 7.23
CA THR A 303 37.81 4.26 6.05
C THR A 303 38.81 3.19 5.61
N ALA A 304 38.55 2.57 4.47
CA ALA A 304 39.53 1.76 3.75
C ALA A 304 40.73 2.64 3.35
N LYS A 305 41.85 2.51 4.08
CA LYS A 305 43.13 3.09 3.67
C LYS A 305 43.91 2.11 2.79
N ASN A 306 44.07 2.50 1.52
CA ASN A 306 45.16 2.06 0.67
C ASN A 306 46.51 2.25 1.39
N ASN A 307 47.30 1.18 1.50
CA ASN A 307 48.74 1.25 1.75
C ASN A 307 49.45 0.34 0.74
N ILE A 308 49.88 0.95 -0.38
CA ILE A 308 50.94 0.40 -1.22
C ILE A 308 52.25 1.13 -0.89
N SER A 309 53.25 0.30 -0.60
CA SER A 309 54.68 0.54 -0.60
C SER A 309 55.35 1.07 0.68
N LYS A 310 56.46 0.34 0.97
CA LYS A 310 57.61 0.61 1.86
C LYS A 310 57.52 -0.06 3.25
N TRP A 311 58.40 -0.98 3.68
CA TRP A 311 59.72 -1.45 3.24
C TRP A 311 59.95 -2.91 3.66
N PHE A 312 60.87 -3.54 2.93
CA PHE A 312 61.57 -4.80 3.21
C PHE A 312 62.07 -4.96 4.66
N VAL A 313 62.15 -6.24 5.07
CA VAL A 313 63.09 -6.92 6.01
C VAL A 313 62.33 -7.79 7.01
N GLY A 314 62.48 -9.11 6.89
CA GLY A 314 61.95 -10.07 7.87
C GLY A 314 61.55 -11.46 7.34
N GLY A 315 61.76 -11.75 6.05
CA GLY A 315 61.55 -13.10 5.50
C GLY A 315 62.78 -13.99 5.67
N VAL A 316 62.97 -14.61 6.85
CA VAL A 316 63.82 -15.82 7.02
C VAL A 316 63.31 -16.80 8.11
N ALA A 317 62.44 -16.45 9.06
CA ALA A 317 62.21 -17.31 10.25
C ALA A 317 60.90 -18.15 10.30
N GLY A 318 60.06 -18.15 9.25
CA GLY A 318 58.71 -18.76 9.31
C GLY A 318 58.53 -20.13 8.65
N LEU A 319 59.56 -20.63 7.94
CA LEU A 319 59.42 -21.79 7.03
C LEU A 319 60.02 -23.11 7.57
N THR A 320 60.52 -23.12 8.80
CA THR A 320 61.11 -24.32 9.44
C THR A 320 60.28 -24.88 10.61
N PHE A 321 59.17 -24.24 11.00
CA PHE A 321 58.36 -24.71 12.14
C PHE A 321 57.08 -25.47 11.75
N LEU A 322 56.61 -25.36 10.51
CA LEU A 322 55.37 -26.01 10.04
C LEU A 322 55.59 -27.35 9.32
N LEU A 323 56.82 -27.86 9.29
CA LEU A 323 57.18 -29.14 8.65
C LEU A 323 57.62 -30.24 9.63
N SER A 324 57.64 -29.96 10.94
CA SER A 324 58.02 -30.94 11.98
C SER A 324 56.86 -31.41 12.88
N MET A 325 55.65 -30.86 12.70
CA MET A 325 54.47 -31.23 13.51
C MET A 325 53.41 -32.01 12.71
N SER A 326 53.84 -32.71 11.65
CA SER A 326 53.02 -33.62 10.84
C SER A 326 53.47 -35.08 10.93
N VAL A 327 54.47 -35.39 11.78
CA VAL A 327 55.04 -36.75 11.92
C VAL A 327 54.72 -37.40 13.28
N PHE A 328 54.09 -36.71 14.23
CA PHE A 328 53.91 -37.24 15.60
C PHE A 328 52.48 -37.67 16.00
N LEU A 329 51.49 -37.59 15.09
CA LEU A 329 50.09 -37.96 15.37
C LEU A 329 49.55 -39.11 14.52
N ALA A 330 50.43 -39.94 13.94
CA ALA A 330 50.07 -41.12 13.14
C ALA A 330 50.35 -42.47 13.84
N ALA A 331 50.65 -42.49 15.15
CA ALA A 331 51.12 -43.69 15.84
C ALA A 331 50.31 -44.18 17.06
N ILE A 332 49.12 -43.62 17.37
CA ILE A 332 48.40 -43.99 18.62
C ILE A 332 46.96 -44.51 18.43
N PHE A 333 46.42 -44.62 17.21
CA PHE A 333 45.09 -45.24 17.02
C PHE A 333 45.08 -46.38 15.99
N THR A 334 46.01 -47.31 16.15
CA THR A 334 45.83 -48.71 15.77
C THR A 334 45.73 -49.55 17.04
N ASN A 335 44.56 -49.57 17.69
CA ASN A 335 44.08 -50.73 18.43
C ASN A 335 42.66 -50.50 18.95
N TYR A 336 41.91 -51.59 19.03
CA TYR A 336 40.55 -51.71 19.57
C TYR A 336 39.37 -51.31 18.68
N SER A 337 39.04 -52.19 17.73
CA SER A 337 37.65 -52.56 17.44
C SER A 337 37.45 -54.01 17.84
N ARG A 338 36.48 -54.30 18.72
CA ARG A 338 35.61 -55.51 18.66
C ARG A 338 34.54 -55.54 19.76
N THR A 339 33.32 -55.89 19.31
CA THR A 339 32.25 -56.69 19.95
C THR A 339 31.46 -56.12 21.13
N ASN A 340 30.17 -55.80 20.88
CA ASN A 340 28.96 -56.58 21.25
C ASN A 340 27.73 -55.69 21.53
N TYR A 341 26.58 -56.05 20.94
CA TYR A 341 25.24 -55.63 21.36
C TYR A 341 24.77 -56.50 22.55
N PRO A 342 23.93 -55.95 23.46
CA PRO A 342 22.57 -56.51 23.60
C PRO A 342 21.45 -55.49 23.94
N GLN A 343 20.23 -56.05 23.94
CA GLN A 343 18.83 -55.57 23.96
C GLN A 343 18.32 -54.82 25.23
N PRO A 344 17.05 -54.30 25.23
CA PRO A 344 16.55 -53.24 26.12
C PRO A 344 15.83 -53.74 27.39
N ILE A 345 15.75 -52.90 28.44
CA ILE A 345 15.01 -53.16 29.68
C ILE A 345 14.21 -51.92 30.12
N SER A 346 13.10 -52.21 30.81
CA SER A 346 11.88 -51.46 31.14
C SER A 346 11.97 -50.22 32.02
N ALA A 347 10.89 -49.43 31.96
CA ALA A 347 10.58 -48.25 32.75
C ALA A 347 10.28 -48.51 34.25
N ASP A 348 10.61 -47.53 35.10
CA ASP A 348 10.21 -47.41 36.50
C ASP A 348 9.19 -46.25 36.67
N PRO A 349 7.99 -46.49 37.26
CA PRO A 349 6.89 -45.53 37.27
C PRO A 349 6.70 -44.79 38.61
N ASN A 350 7.72 -44.19 39.23
CA ASN A 350 7.53 -43.50 40.53
C ASN A 350 8.37 -42.23 40.79
N VAL A 351 8.27 -41.21 39.94
CA VAL A 351 8.69 -39.84 40.33
C VAL A 351 7.70 -38.80 39.81
N LYS A 352 6.98 -38.14 40.73
CA LYS A 352 6.23 -36.90 40.46
C LYS A 352 7.10 -35.69 40.81
N PRO A 353 7.19 -34.67 39.94
CA PRO A 353 7.48 -33.31 40.37
C PRO A 353 6.27 -32.40 40.16
N GLU A 354 5.96 -31.67 41.21
CA GLU A 354 4.97 -30.61 41.32
C GLU A 354 5.43 -29.36 40.54
N VAL A 355 4.61 -28.83 39.63
CA VAL A 355 4.92 -27.63 38.82
C VAL A 355 3.83 -26.57 39.01
N LYS A 356 4.24 -25.37 39.45
CA LYS A 356 3.41 -24.16 39.54
C LYS A 356 3.20 -23.56 38.14
N PRO A 357 2.03 -22.98 37.81
CA PRO A 357 1.74 -22.47 36.47
C PRO A 357 2.35 -21.07 36.24
N GLN A 358 3.10 -20.90 35.16
CA GLN A 358 3.44 -19.59 34.57
C GLN A 358 2.64 -19.37 33.29
N LYS A 359 2.04 -18.18 33.17
CA LYS A 359 1.14 -17.75 32.08
C LYS A 359 1.93 -17.35 30.84
N THR A 360 1.60 -17.96 29.70
CA THR A 360 2.04 -17.56 28.35
C THR A 360 0.92 -16.79 27.65
N VAL A 361 1.25 -15.62 27.09
CA VAL A 361 0.31 -14.78 26.32
C VAL A 361 0.55 -15.07 24.83
N ILE A 362 -0.49 -15.42 24.07
CA ILE A 362 -0.44 -15.68 22.63
C ILE A 362 -0.87 -14.41 21.87
N SER A 363 -0.10 -14.00 20.86
CA SER A 363 -0.48 -12.92 19.93
C SER A 363 -1.32 -13.46 18.76
N SER A 364 -2.23 -12.63 18.22
CA SER A 364 -3.30 -13.00 17.28
C SER A 364 -2.90 -13.97 16.14
N PRO A 365 -3.72 -14.97 15.78
CA PRO A 365 -3.45 -15.86 14.66
C PRO A 365 -3.57 -15.11 13.33
N ASN A 366 -2.62 -15.35 12.43
CA ASN A 366 -2.54 -14.79 11.06
C ASN A 366 -3.27 -15.68 10.04
N TYR A 367 -4.35 -16.34 10.46
CA TYR A 367 -4.99 -17.41 9.70
C TYR A 367 -6.48 -17.08 9.53
N GLY A 368 -7.10 -17.54 8.44
CA GLY A 368 -8.52 -17.40 8.16
C GLY A 368 -9.23 -18.67 8.58
N GLY A 369 -10.46 -18.49 9.04
CA GLY A 369 -11.11 -19.39 9.97
C GLY A 369 -11.96 -18.58 10.95
N LEU A 370 -12.52 -19.25 11.95
CA LEU A 370 -13.40 -18.65 12.94
C LEU A 370 -12.74 -18.70 14.33
N TYR A 371 -12.56 -17.55 14.96
CA TYR A 371 -11.75 -17.42 16.19
C TYR A 371 -12.48 -16.71 17.31
N ALA A 372 -12.60 -17.33 18.48
CA ALA A 372 -13.03 -16.65 19.70
C ALA A 372 -11.84 -16.05 20.46
N LYS A 373 -12.06 -14.88 21.04
CA LYS A 373 -11.09 -14.21 21.91
C LYS A 373 -11.71 -14.03 23.29
N TYR A 374 -11.09 -14.59 24.31
CA TYR A 374 -11.51 -14.44 25.70
C TYR A 374 -10.97 -13.13 26.30
N ASP A 375 -11.57 -12.70 27.42
CA ASP A 375 -11.13 -11.53 28.21
C ASP A 375 -9.66 -11.64 28.68
N THR A 376 -9.14 -12.87 28.77
CA THR A 376 -7.75 -13.19 29.13
C THR A 376 -6.75 -12.97 27.99
N GLY A 377 -7.23 -12.69 26.77
CA GLY A 377 -6.41 -12.58 25.56
C GLY A 377 -6.11 -13.91 24.86
N GLU A 378 -6.58 -15.04 25.42
CA GLU A 378 -6.49 -16.37 24.79
C GLU A 378 -7.39 -16.44 23.55
N ILE A 379 -6.87 -17.04 22.48
CA ILE A 379 -7.57 -17.17 21.20
C ILE A 379 -7.82 -18.64 20.94
N GLN A 380 -9.09 -18.99 20.76
CA GLN A 380 -9.53 -20.35 20.46
C GLN A 380 -10.11 -20.40 19.05
N ALA A 381 -9.57 -21.30 18.23
CA ALA A 381 -10.08 -21.53 16.88
C ALA A 381 -11.25 -22.52 16.93
N PHE A 382 -12.29 -22.24 16.17
CA PHE A 382 -13.38 -23.17 15.96
C PHE A 382 -12.92 -24.22 14.95
N PRO A 383 -13.10 -25.52 15.23
CA PRO A 383 -12.80 -26.57 14.25
C PRO A 383 -13.59 -26.35 12.95
N LEU A 384 -12.86 -26.33 11.84
CA LEU A 384 -13.44 -26.35 10.50
C LEU A 384 -13.78 -27.80 10.15
N GLU A 385 -15.07 -28.13 10.15
CA GLU A 385 -15.56 -29.49 9.87
C GLU A 385 -15.52 -29.81 8.38
N HIS A 386 -15.87 -28.84 7.53
CA HIS A 386 -15.96 -29.06 6.10
C HIS A 386 -15.81 -27.75 5.33
N THR A 387 -15.19 -27.84 4.15
CA THR A 387 -15.17 -26.76 3.15
C THR A 387 -15.63 -27.31 1.81
N ASP A 388 -16.69 -26.72 1.24
CA ASP A 388 -17.11 -27.00 -0.12
C ASP A 388 -16.84 -25.78 -1.00
N VAL A 389 -16.19 -25.99 -2.13
CA VAL A 389 -15.82 -24.95 -3.08
C VAL A 389 -16.34 -25.33 -4.44
N THR A 390 -17.22 -24.48 -4.97
CA THR A 390 -17.69 -24.58 -6.34
C THR A 390 -17.25 -23.36 -7.12
N ALA A 391 -16.40 -23.54 -8.13
CA ALA A 391 -15.96 -22.48 -9.02
C ALA A 391 -16.53 -22.69 -10.43
N LYS A 392 -17.16 -21.66 -10.98
CA LYS A 392 -17.64 -21.65 -12.38
C LYS A 392 -16.87 -20.60 -13.16
N ILE A 393 -16.04 -21.06 -14.08
CA ILE A 393 -15.22 -20.24 -14.95
C ILE A 393 -15.91 -20.06 -16.29
N ALA A 394 -16.10 -18.80 -16.69
CA ALA A 394 -16.60 -18.40 -18.01
C ALA A 394 -15.59 -17.44 -18.66
N GLY A 395 -14.89 -17.90 -19.70
CA GLY A 395 -13.81 -17.15 -20.34
C GLY A 395 -12.66 -16.89 -19.37
N ASN A 396 -12.39 -15.60 -19.08
CA ASN A 396 -11.39 -15.17 -18.10
C ASN A 396 -11.96 -14.89 -16.71
N LEU A 397 -13.19 -15.30 -16.41
CA LEU A 397 -13.88 -14.93 -15.19
C LEU A 397 -14.19 -16.16 -14.36
N SER A 398 -13.87 -16.14 -13.08
CA SER A 398 -14.28 -17.17 -12.13
C SER A 398 -15.34 -16.62 -11.18
N ARG A 399 -16.39 -17.41 -10.98
CA ARG A 399 -17.41 -17.23 -9.95
C ARG A 399 -17.19 -18.32 -8.92
N VAL A 400 -16.77 -17.96 -7.71
CA VAL A 400 -16.44 -18.93 -6.66
C VAL A 400 -17.47 -18.82 -5.54
N GLU A 401 -18.07 -19.95 -5.19
CA GLU A 401 -18.86 -20.14 -3.98
C GLU A 401 -18.04 -21.00 -3.01
N VAL A 402 -17.94 -20.52 -1.76
CA VAL A 402 -17.26 -21.22 -0.67
C VAL A 402 -18.26 -21.41 0.45
N VAL A 403 -18.46 -22.66 0.87
CA VAL A 403 -19.29 -23.04 2.01
C VAL A 403 -18.38 -23.64 3.08
N GLN A 404 -18.32 -23.03 4.25
CA GLN A 404 -17.53 -23.53 5.39
C GLN A 404 -18.42 -23.82 6.57
N ARG A 405 -18.22 -24.99 7.18
CA ARG A 405 -18.94 -25.41 8.39
C ARG A 405 -18.00 -25.45 9.58
N PHE A 406 -18.40 -24.77 10.64
CA PHE A 406 -17.72 -24.77 11.93
C PHE A 406 -18.70 -25.22 13.01
N THR A 407 -18.21 -25.70 14.13
CA THR A 407 -19.01 -25.96 15.32
C THR A 407 -18.34 -25.33 16.53
N ASN A 408 -19.12 -24.90 17.52
CA ASN A 408 -18.59 -24.52 18.83
C ASN A 408 -18.38 -25.78 19.70
N PRO A 409 -17.15 -26.32 19.86
CA PRO A 409 -16.93 -27.50 20.69
C PRO A 409 -16.90 -27.18 22.20
N TYR A 410 -16.98 -25.90 22.57
CA TYR A 410 -16.77 -25.43 23.93
C TYR A 410 -18.07 -25.39 24.74
N LYS A 411 -17.96 -25.48 26.06
CA LYS A 411 -19.11 -25.55 26.99
C LYS A 411 -19.74 -24.20 27.31
N THR A 412 -19.18 -23.11 26.80
CA THR A 412 -19.66 -21.74 27.02
C THR A 412 -20.05 -21.08 25.70
N PRO A 413 -21.03 -20.14 25.71
CA PRO A 413 -21.28 -19.29 24.56
C PRO A 413 -20.07 -18.40 24.28
N LEU A 414 -19.70 -18.26 23.00
CA LEU A 414 -18.52 -17.49 22.59
C LEU A 414 -18.86 -16.44 21.51
N GLU A 415 -18.13 -15.34 21.53
CA GLU A 415 -18.03 -14.42 20.40
C GLU A 415 -16.83 -14.83 19.55
N ALA A 416 -17.00 -14.85 18.23
CA ALA A 416 -15.97 -15.26 17.30
C ALA A 416 -15.82 -14.29 16.12
N THR A 417 -14.65 -14.23 15.52
CA THR A 417 -14.36 -13.45 14.32
C THR A 417 -14.02 -14.40 13.19
N TYR A 418 -14.80 -14.32 12.12
CA TYR A 418 -14.59 -15.04 10.88
C TYR A 418 -13.67 -14.23 9.97
N GLU A 419 -12.61 -14.85 9.46
CA GLU A 419 -11.65 -14.24 8.54
C GLU A 419 -11.51 -15.11 7.28
N PHE A 420 -11.65 -14.52 6.08
CA PHE A 420 -11.52 -15.21 4.79
C PHE A 420 -10.61 -14.44 3.82
N PRO A 421 -9.56 -15.06 3.27
CA PRO A 421 -8.63 -14.35 2.40
C PRO A 421 -9.08 -14.43 0.93
N LEU A 422 -9.12 -13.30 0.24
CA LEU A 422 -9.69 -13.11 -1.10
C LEU A 422 -8.57 -12.89 -2.15
N PRO A 423 -8.65 -13.42 -3.38
CA PRO A 423 -7.69 -13.07 -4.45
C PRO A 423 -7.60 -11.56 -4.71
N ASP A 424 -6.46 -11.10 -5.23
CA ASP A 424 -6.10 -9.67 -5.29
C ASP A 424 -7.10 -8.77 -6.07
N GLU A 425 -7.78 -9.33 -7.08
CA GLU A 425 -8.75 -8.62 -7.95
C GLU A 425 -10.21 -9.07 -7.71
N SER A 426 -10.43 -9.87 -6.67
CA SER A 426 -11.73 -10.44 -6.37
C SER A 426 -12.63 -9.46 -5.63
N ALA A 427 -13.94 -9.56 -5.85
CA ALA A 427 -14.91 -8.83 -5.05
C ALA A 427 -15.99 -9.78 -4.53
N VAL A 428 -16.21 -9.73 -3.22
CA VAL A 428 -17.38 -10.36 -2.58
C VAL A 428 -18.61 -9.58 -2.98
N ASP A 429 -19.62 -10.27 -3.49
CA ASP A 429 -20.90 -9.67 -3.85
C ASP A 429 -22.11 -10.30 -3.14
N ASP A 430 -21.91 -11.42 -2.46
CA ASP A 430 -22.92 -12.08 -1.64
C ASP A 430 -22.29 -12.85 -0.49
N MET A 431 -22.94 -12.80 0.67
CA MET A 431 -22.55 -13.57 1.84
C MET A 431 -23.77 -13.89 2.70
N GLU A 432 -23.78 -15.12 3.19
CA GLU A 432 -24.75 -15.59 4.18
C GLU A 432 -24.01 -16.31 5.31
N ILE A 433 -24.35 -16.00 6.55
CA ILE A 433 -23.87 -16.74 7.71
C ILE A 433 -25.07 -17.24 8.48
N ARG A 434 -25.15 -18.55 8.65
CA ARG A 434 -26.20 -19.20 9.43
C ARG A 434 -25.63 -19.75 10.74
N ILE A 435 -26.25 -19.38 11.87
CA ILE A 435 -25.86 -19.83 13.21
C ILE A 435 -27.08 -20.40 13.92
N GLY A 436 -27.23 -21.73 13.93
CA GLY A 436 -28.50 -22.37 14.34
C GLY A 436 -29.66 -21.91 13.45
N ASP A 437 -30.66 -21.24 14.05
CA ASP A 437 -31.83 -20.67 13.35
C ASP A 437 -31.59 -19.23 12.85
N ARG A 438 -30.44 -18.62 13.17
CA ARG A 438 -30.13 -17.21 12.83
C ARG A 438 -29.51 -17.13 11.45
N VAL A 439 -29.91 -16.12 10.66
CA VAL A 439 -29.28 -15.81 9.38
C VAL A 439 -28.78 -14.36 9.38
N ILE A 440 -27.52 -14.17 9.01
CA ILE A 440 -26.90 -12.88 8.78
C ILE A 440 -26.66 -12.78 7.27
N LYS A 441 -27.33 -11.82 6.62
CA LYS A 441 -27.20 -11.61 5.18
C LYS A 441 -26.47 -10.32 4.89
N GLY A 442 -25.42 -10.41 4.07
CA GLY A 442 -24.68 -9.25 3.60
C GLY A 442 -25.28 -8.70 2.31
N ILE A 443 -25.50 -7.38 2.26
CA ILE A 443 -26.09 -6.69 1.11
C ILE A 443 -25.29 -5.45 0.73
N ILE A 444 -25.14 -5.21 -0.57
CA ILE A 444 -24.53 -3.98 -1.09
C ILE A 444 -25.57 -2.87 -1.09
N LYS A 445 -25.24 -1.75 -0.45
CA LYS A 445 -26.08 -0.56 -0.33
C LYS A 445 -25.31 0.70 -0.74
N LYS A 446 -26.01 1.81 -0.93
CA LYS A 446 -25.35 3.12 -1.05
C LYS A 446 -24.51 3.32 0.20
N ARG A 447 -23.30 3.87 0.09
CA ARG A 447 -22.39 3.95 1.23
C ARG A 447 -23.02 4.66 2.44
N GLU A 448 -23.78 5.73 2.22
CA GLU A 448 -24.48 6.44 3.30
C GLU A 448 -25.67 5.65 3.87
N GLU A 449 -26.37 4.86 3.06
CA GLU A 449 -27.44 3.97 3.51
C GLU A 449 -26.87 2.79 4.31
N ALA A 450 -25.79 2.16 3.83
CA ALA A 450 -25.05 1.11 4.53
C ALA A 450 -24.64 1.56 5.94
N LYS A 451 -24.07 2.78 6.05
CA LYS A 451 -23.72 3.40 7.34
C LYS A 451 -24.95 3.66 8.21
N LYS A 452 -26.08 4.09 7.65
CA LYS A 452 -27.32 4.28 8.41
C LYS A 452 -27.88 2.97 8.94
N ILE A 453 -27.93 1.94 8.10
CA ILE A 453 -28.35 0.58 8.45
C ILE A 453 -27.46 0.04 9.57
N TYR A 454 -26.14 0.14 9.41
CA TYR A 454 -25.15 -0.23 10.43
C TYR A 454 -25.38 0.51 11.76
N ASN A 455 -25.51 1.84 11.73
CA ASN A 455 -25.71 2.64 12.93
C ASN A 455 -27.05 2.35 13.63
N LYS A 456 -28.14 2.16 12.86
CA LYS A 456 -29.46 1.83 13.39
C LYS A 456 -29.43 0.46 14.07
N ALA A 457 -28.87 -0.54 13.41
CA ALA A 457 -28.80 -1.88 13.95
C ALA A 457 -27.81 -1.97 15.14
N LYS A 458 -26.73 -1.15 15.17
CA LYS A 458 -25.90 -0.95 16.37
C LYS A 458 -26.68 -0.37 17.56
N GLN A 459 -27.58 0.60 17.32
CA GLN A 459 -28.43 1.20 18.36
C GLN A 459 -29.51 0.22 18.85
N GLU A 460 -30.02 -0.64 17.98
CA GLU A 460 -31.01 -1.68 18.31
C GLU A 460 -30.38 -2.92 18.99
N GLY A 461 -29.09 -2.89 19.30
CA GLY A 461 -28.39 -4.03 19.90
C GLY A 461 -28.28 -5.25 18.97
N LYS A 462 -28.39 -5.04 17.66
CA LYS A 462 -28.25 -6.11 16.66
C LYS A 462 -26.78 -6.32 16.32
N THR A 463 -26.39 -7.56 16.02
CA THR A 463 -25.08 -7.84 15.43
C THR A 463 -25.02 -7.20 14.04
N THR A 464 -24.01 -6.36 13.80
CA THR A 464 -23.83 -5.61 12.56
C THR A 464 -22.37 -5.59 12.14
N ALA A 465 -22.13 -5.68 10.84
CA ALA A 465 -20.82 -5.43 10.27
C ALA A 465 -20.95 -4.52 9.05
N LEU A 466 -19.99 -3.61 8.92
CA LEU A 466 -19.85 -2.73 7.78
C LEU A 466 -18.49 -3.03 7.16
N LEU A 467 -18.50 -3.62 5.97
CA LEU A 467 -17.28 -3.84 5.21
C LEU A 467 -16.94 -2.52 4.51
N GLU A 468 -16.09 -1.73 5.16
CA GLU A 468 -15.29 -0.73 4.46
C GLU A 468 -13.96 -1.42 4.17
N GLN A 469 -13.51 -1.39 2.91
CA GLN A 469 -12.29 -2.06 2.43
C GLN A 469 -11.06 -1.61 3.27
N GLU A 470 -10.78 -2.30 4.38
CA GLU A 470 -9.67 -1.99 5.31
C GLU A 470 -8.37 -2.68 4.89
N ARG A 471 -8.44 -3.71 4.04
CA ARG A 471 -7.31 -4.40 3.39
C ARG A 471 -7.74 -4.88 1.99
N PRO A 472 -6.87 -4.86 0.98
CA PRO A 472 -7.24 -5.28 -0.38
C PRO A 472 -7.82 -6.72 -0.44
N ASN A 473 -7.33 -7.67 0.39
CA ASN A 473 -7.44 -9.10 0.08
C ASN A 473 -7.85 -9.99 1.28
N ILE A 474 -8.46 -9.43 2.34
CA ILE A 474 -8.96 -10.20 3.50
C ILE A 474 -10.32 -9.66 3.94
N PHE A 475 -11.27 -10.57 4.07
CA PHE A 475 -12.61 -10.33 4.58
C PHE A 475 -12.69 -10.70 6.07
N THR A 476 -13.37 -9.89 6.89
CA THR A 476 -13.50 -10.12 8.34
C THR A 476 -14.93 -9.84 8.82
N GLN A 477 -15.49 -10.74 9.64
CA GLN A 477 -16.85 -10.65 10.18
C GLN A 477 -16.92 -11.14 11.62
N SER A 478 -17.37 -10.28 12.56
CA SER A 478 -17.62 -10.69 13.94
C SER A 478 -19.00 -11.35 14.10
N LEU A 479 -19.04 -12.45 14.87
CA LEU A 479 -20.18 -13.27 15.24
C LEU A 479 -20.27 -13.28 16.77
N ALA A 480 -21.46 -13.15 17.34
CA ALA A 480 -21.65 -13.09 18.79
C ALA A 480 -22.59 -14.19 19.30
N ASN A 481 -22.36 -14.62 20.55
CA ASN A 481 -23.22 -15.55 21.28
C ASN A 481 -23.48 -16.86 20.52
N ILE A 482 -22.41 -17.55 20.12
CA ILE A 482 -22.48 -18.89 19.52
C ILE A 482 -22.57 -19.90 20.67
N LYS A 483 -23.69 -20.62 20.81
CA LYS A 483 -23.89 -21.54 21.96
C LYS A 483 -23.03 -22.81 21.84
N PRO A 484 -22.77 -23.51 22.96
CA PRO A 484 -22.15 -24.83 22.93
C PRO A 484 -22.85 -25.78 21.95
N GLY A 485 -22.09 -26.40 21.05
CA GLY A 485 -22.62 -27.32 20.04
C GLY A 485 -23.39 -26.68 18.88
N GLU A 486 -23.53 -25.34 18.81
CA GLU A 486 -24.12 -24.69 17.64
C GLU A 486 -23.18 -24.79 16.43
N THR A 487 -23.76 -25.16 15.29
CA THR A 487 -23.10 -25.15 13.98
C THR A 487 -23.22 -23.77 13.35
N ILE A 488 -22.13 -23.36 12.70
CA ILE A 488 -21.99 -22.13 11.92
C ILE A 488 -21.72 -22.53 10.48
N GLU A 489 -22.60 -22.15 9.56
CA GLU A 489 -22.38 -22.29 8.12
C GLU A 489 -22.13 -20.92 7.51
N VAL A 490 -20.98 -20.75 6.88
CA VAL A 490 -20.58 -19.52 6.20
C VAL A 490 -20.58 -19.78 4.69
N VAL A 491 -21.41 -19.04 3.95
CA VAL A 491 -21.47 -19.07 2.50
C VAL A 491 -20.96 -17.74 1.95
N ILE A 492 -19.89 -17.78 1.16
CA ILE A 492 -19.31 -16.59 0.52
C ILE A 492 -19.31 -16.80 -0.99
N ARG A 493 -19.74 -15.77 -1.71
CA ARG A 493 -19.64 -15.75 -3.18
C ARG A 493 -18.84 -14.54 -3.63
N TYR A 494 -17.85 -14.81 -4.47
CA TYR A 494 -17.03 -13.76 -5.06
C TYR A 494 -16.73 -14.05 -6.53
N THR A 495 -16.36 -12.99 -7.22
CA THR A 495 -15.99 -13.03 -8.63
C THR A 495 -14.55 -12.53 -8.79
N ASP A 496 -13.75 -13.24 -9.58
CA ASP A 496 -12.34 -12.94 -9.83
C ASP A 496 -11.97 -13.07 -11.31
N ALA A 497 -11.05 -12.23 -11.79
CA ALA A 497 -10.57 -12.23 -13.16
C ALA A 497 -9.26 -13.03 -13.27
N LEU A 498 -9.25 -14.04 -14.12
CA LEU A 498 -8.11 -14.93 -14.34
C LEU A 498 -6.99 -14.19 -15.07
N LYS A 499 -5.77 -14.38 -14.58
CA LYS A 499 -4.56 -13.86 -15.23
C LYS A 499 -4.27 -14.67 -16.49
N PHE A 500 -3.94 -13.97 -17.57
CA PHE A 500 -3.48 -14.58 -18.81
C PHE A 500 -1.97 -14.41 -18.94
N ALA A 501 -1.24 -15.49 -19.13
CA ALA A 501 0.21 -15.45 -19.34
C ALA A 501 0.63 -16.54 -20.32
N GLY A 502 1.33 -16.16 -21.39
CA GLY A 502 1.93 -17.12 -22.32
C GLY A 502 0.94 -18.06 -23.03
N GLY A 503 -0.32 -17.67 -23.17
CA GLY A 503 -1.37 -18.51 -23.77
C GLY A 503 -2.25 -19.27 -22.78
N ASP A 504 -1.92 -19.20 -21.49
CA ASP A 504 -2.60 -19.90 -20.41
C ASP A 504 -3.43 -18.94 -19.56
N TYR A 505 -4.58 -19.43 -19.07
CA TYR A 505 -5.26 -18.82 -17.93
C TYR A 505 -4.81 -19.52 -16.64
N GLU A 506 -4.64 -18.73 -15.59
CA GLU A 506 -4.35 -19.20 -14.24
C GLU A 506 -5.52 -18.91 -13.31
N PHE A 507 -6.06 -19.96 -12.68
CA PHE A 507 -7.01 -19.88 -11.57
C PHE A 507 -6.30 -20.22 -10.27
N VAL A 508 -6.47 -19.36 -9.26
CA VAL A 508 -5.90 -19.56 -7.93
C VAL A 508 -7.01 -19.55 -6.90
N PHE A 509 -7.17 -20.67 -6.20
CA PHE A 509 -8.04 -20.78 -5.04
C PHE A 509 -7.22 -20.93 -3.76
N PRO A 510 -7.34 -20.00 -2.80
CA PRO A 510 -6.60 -20.08 -1.55
C PRO A 510 -7.18 -21.17 -0.65
N MET A 511 -6.48 -22.29 -0.50
CA MET A 511 -6.88 -23.42 0.38
C MET A 511 -6.30 -23.31 1.79
N VAL A 512 -5.27 -22.47 1.94
CA VAL A 512 -4.57 -22.24 3.20
C VAL A 512 -4.72 -20.80 3.56
N VAL A 513 -4.68 -20.55 4.85
CA VAL A 513 -4.38 -19.21 5.30
C VAL A 513 -3.01 -19.28 5.94
N GLY A 514 -2.03 -18.78 5.21
CA GLY A 514 -0.69 -18.47 5.67
C GLY A 514 -0.39 -17.02 5.33
N PRO A 515 0.71 -16.44 5.83
CA PRO A 515 1.12 -15.10 5.41
C PRO A 515 1.32 -15.10 3.89
N ARG A 516 0.43 -14.40 3.16
CA ARG A 516 0.53 -14.30 1.71
C ARG A 516 1.72 -13.45 1.33
N TYR A 517 2.53 -14.00 0.43
CA TYR A 517 3.58 -13.29 -0.29
C TYR A 517 2.93 -12.53 -1.45
N ASN A 518 3.01 -11.20 -1.44
CA ASN A 518 2.67 -10.36 -2.59
C ASN A 518 3.85 -10.34 -3.57
N PRO A 519 3.68 -10.72 -4.84
CA PRO A 519 4.75 -10.67 -5.85
C PRO A 519 5.09 -9.25 -6.33
N GLY A 520 4.52 -8.21 -5.71
CA GLY A 520 5.01 -6.82 -5.83
C GLY A 520 6.35 -6.57 -5.13
N ASN A 521 6.98 -7.62 -4.56
CA ASN A 521 8.29 -7.56 -3.93
C ASN A 521 9.22 -8.63 -4.50
N SER A 522 9.42 -8.61 -5.82
CA SER A 522 10.49 -9.37 -6.47
C SER A 522 11.83 -8.64 -6.32
N ASN A 523 12.38 -8.65 -5.10
CA ASN A 523 13.82 -8.63 -4.90
C ASN A 523 14.26 -10.03 -4.45
N LEU A 524 14.07 -11.03 -5.33
CA LEU A 524 14.95 -12.20 -5.33
C LEU A 524 16.11 -11.88 -6.26
N GLY A 525 17.21 -11.43 -5.65
CA GLY A 525 18.50 -11.42 -6.31
C GLY A 525 18.81 -12.81 -6.85
N SER A 526 19.16 -12.84 -8.13
CA SER A 526 19.99 -13.83 -8.81
C SER A 526 20.79 -14.73 -7.86
N PHE A 527 20.44 -16.01 -7.80
CA PHE A 527 21.38 -17.05 -7.39
C PHE A 527 22.34 -17.33 -8.56
N PRO A 528 23.66 -17.18 -8.40
CA PRO A 528 24.59 -17.85 -9.29
C PRO A 528 24.59 -19.35 -8.95
N GLU A 529 24.28 -20.18 -9.93
CA GLU A 529 24.55 -21.62 -9.85
C GLU A 529 26.03 -21.87 -9.50
N LYS A 530 26.28 -22.54 -8.38
CA LYS A 530 27.41 -23.46 -8.22
C LYS A 530 27.05 -24.54 -7.20
N SER A 531 27.04 -25.77 -7.70
CA SER A 531 26.75 -27.03 -7.04
C SER A 531 27.63 -27.35 -5.83
N ILE A 532 26.97 -27.80 -4.75
CA ILE A 532 27.26 -28.95 -3.87
C ILE A 532 28.73 -29.27 -3.60
N HIS A 533 29.16 -29.11 -2.33
CA HIS A 533 29.96 -30.11 -1.61
C HIS A 533 29.67 -30.04 -0.10
N LEU A 534 28.98 -31.07 0.39
CA LEU A 534 28.80 -31.37 1.80
C LEU A 534 30.05 -32.13 2.28
N ALA A 535 30.82 -31.56 3.19
CA ALA A 535 31.86 -32.25 3.94
C ALA A 535 31.78 -31.83 5.42
N SER A 536 31.11 -32.69 6.18
CA SER A 536 31.44 -33.14 7.54
C SER A 536 32.44 -32.30 8.36
N LEU A 537 31.94 -31.74 9.45
CA LEU A 537 32.72 -31.58 10.68
C LEU A 537 32.06 -32.42 11.80
N PRO A 538 32.81 -33.32 12.45
CA PRO A 538 32.35 -34.14 13.56
C PRO A 538 32.52 -33.40 14.89
N GLY A 539 31.60 -33.65 15.82
CA GLY A 539 31.79 -33.33 17.24
C GLY A 539 30.80 -32.31 17.78
N THR A 540 29.66 -32.79 18.26
CA THR A 540 29.13 -32.50 19.60
C THR A 540 27.86 -33.33 19.79
N ASN A 541 28.02 -34.46 20.47
CA ASN A 541 26.91 -35.17 21.09
C ASN A 541 26.58 -34.49 22.43
N SER A 542 25.30 -34.56 22.76
CA SER A 542 24.67 -34.40 24.09
C SER A 542 24.21 -32.97 24.44
N ILE A 543 22.91 -32.68 24.25
CA ILE A 543 21.99 -32.29 25.32
C ILE A 543 20.58 -32.86 24.99
N PRO A 544 19.82 -33.41 25.97
CA PRO A 544 18.60 -34.18 25.74
C PRO A 544 17.33 -33.33 25.53
N ASN A 545 16.35 -33.96 24.88
CA ASN A 545 14.92 -33.61 24.82
C ASN A 545 14.41 -32.73 25.99
N LEU A 546 14.09 -31.48 25.69
CA LEU A 546 13.13 -30.65 26.43
C LEU A 546 12.42 -29.76 25.41
N LEU A 547 11.10 -29.65 25.56
CA LEU A 547 10.12 -28.91 24.72
C LEU A 547 9.41 -29.73 23.63
N SER A 548 8.83 -30.85 24.02
CA SER A 548 7.48 -31.21 23.58
C SER A 548 6.47 -30.58 24.53
N GLN A 549 5.93 -29.40 24.16
CA GLN A 549 4.52 -29.03 24.33
C GLN A 549 4.19 -27.66 23.69
N THR A 550 3.13 -27.70 22.88
CA THR A 550 2.25 -26.61 22.39
C THR A 550 2.80 -25.56 21.42
N LEU A 551 2.79 -25.92 20.14
CA LEU A 551 2.14 -25.20 19.04
C LEU A 551 1.95 -26.28 17.96
N GLU A 552 0.74 -26.80 17.76
CA GLU A 552 0.48 -27.62 16.58
C GLU A 552 0.72 -26.72 15.37
N THR A 553 1.82 -26.96 14.66
CA THR A 553 1.94 -26.51 13.28
C THR A 553 0.72 -27.09 12.56
N PRO A 554 -0.05 -26.29 11.79
CA PRO A 554 -1.15 -26.84 11.01
C PRO A 554 -0.58 -28.02 10.21
N PRO A 555 -1.22 -29.19 10.24
CA PRO A 555 -0.64 -30.40 9.69
C PRO A 555 -0.23 -30.14 8.24
N LYS A 556 0.94 -30.63 7.82
CA LYS A 556 1.47 -30.43 6.46
C LYS A 556 0.47 -30.89 5.39
N GLU A 557 -0.42 -31.80 5.76
CA GLU A 557 -1.47 -32.35 4.93
C GLU A 557 -2.77 -32.50 5.75
N ARG A 558 -3.93 -32.28 5.13
CA ARG A 558 -5.28 -32.47 5.71
C ARG A 558 -5.94 -33.73 5.16
N SER A 559 -6.96 -34.28 5.81
CA SER A 559 -7.66 -35.44 5.23
C SER A 559 -8.44 -35.05 3.97
N GLY A 560 -8.49 -35.93 2.97
CA GLY A 560 -9.27 -35.72 1.74
C GLY A 560 -10.78 -35.61 1.93
N ASN A 561 -11.28 -35.88 3.13
CA ASN A 561 -12.71 -35.88 3.47
C ASN A 561 -13.22 -34.51 3.97
N ASP A 562 -12.31 -33.55 4.21
CA ASP A 562 -12.64 -32.26 4.84
C ASP A 562 -12.81 -31.11 3.84
N ILE A 563 -12.43 -31.31 2.57
CA ILE A 563 -12.56 -30.29 1.53
C ILE A 563 -12.93 -30.87 0.16
N ASN A 564 -13.99 -30.32 -0.43
CA ASN A 564 -14.41 -30.58 -1.80
C ASN A 564 -14.12 -29.34 -2.64
N VAL A 565 -13.48 -29.52 -3.80
CA VAL A 565 -13.34 -28.46 -4.80
C VAL A 565 -13.80 -29.00 -6.15
N THR A 566 -14.82 -28.35 -6.70
CA THR A 566 -15.33 -28.60 -8.06
C THR A 566 -15.20 -27.33 -8.88
N ILE A 567 -14.51 -27.41 -10.02
CA ILE A 567 -14.29 -26.30 -10.95
C ILE A 567 -14.91 -26.69 -12.29
N GLU A 568 -15.80 -25.85 -12.81
CA GLU A 568 -16.37 -26.00 -14.16
C GLU A 568 -15.79 -24.91 -15.05
N ILE A 569 -15.12 -25.29 -16.13
CA ILE A 569 -14.50 -24.35 -17.07
C ILE A 569 -15.27 -24.36 -18.39
N ASP A 570 -15.87 -23.22 -18.69
CA ASP A 570 -16.34 -22.83 -20.01
C ASP A 570 -15.49 -21.66 -20.52
N ALA A 571 -14.35 -21.96 -21.14
CA ALA A 571 -13.49 -20.93 -21.72
C ALA A 571 -14.08 -20.33 -23.02
N GLY A 572 -15.20 -20.87 -23.53
CA GLY A 572 -15.74 -20.57 -24.86
C GLY A 572 -14.87 -21.06 -26.04
N VAL A 573 -13.67 -21.56 -25.76
CA VAL A 573 -12.75 -22.19 -26.72
C VAL A 573 -12.27 -23.55 -26.17
N PRO A 574 -11.79 -24.46 -27.03
CA PRO A 574 -11.19 -25.71 -26.57
C PRO A 574 -10.00 -25.43 -25.64
N ILE A 575 -9.98 -26.07 -24.48
CA ILE A 575 -8.87 -25.98 -23.54
C ILE A 575 -7.96 -27.22 -23.61
N SER A 576 -6.67 -27.02 -23.36
CA SER A 576 -5.66 -28.08 -23.32
C SER A 576 -4.66 -27.87 -22.19
N ASN A 577 -3.73 -28.83 -21.99
CA ASN A 577 -2.64 -28.74 -21.01
C ASN A 577 -3.11 -28.33 -19.60
N ILE A 578 -4.23 -28.91 -19.16
CA ILE A 578 -4.79 -28.66 -17.83
C ILE A 578 -3.86 -29.29 -16.80
N ILE A 579 -3.18 -28.45 -16.02
CA ILE A 579 -2.23 -28.88 -15.01
C ILE A 579 -2.47 -28.13 -13.70
N SER A 580 -2.24 -28.81 -12.59
CA SER A 580 -2.12 -28.17 -11.28
C SER A 580 -0.72 -28.46 -10.73
N PRO A 581 0.15 -27.44 -10.57
CA PRO A 581 1.45 -27.64 -9.92
C PRO A 581 1.31 -27.90 -8.41
N SER A 582 0.14 -27.62 -7.84
CA SER A 582 -0.07 -27.77 -6.40
C SER A 582 -0.83 -29.05 -6.01
N HIS A 583 -1.86 -29.47 -6.74
CA HIS A 583 -2.72 -30.58 -6.31
C HIS A 583 -2.89 -31.65 -7.39
N GLN A 584 -3.20 -32.87 -6.96
CA GLN A 584 -3.69 -33.88 -7.88
C GLN A 584 -5.15 -33.59 -8.23
N ILE A 585 -5.45 -33.59 -9.53
CA ILE A 585 -6.77 -33.26 -10.05
C ILE A 585 -7.30 -34.39 -10.94
N GLN A 586 -8.60 -34.57 -10.91
CA GLN A 586 -9.34 -35.40 -11.86
C GLN A 586 -10.04 -34.47 -12.85
N THR A 587 -9.97 -34.79 -14.13
CA THR A 587 -10.60 -34.00 -15.19
C THR A 587 -11.62 -34.85 -15.93
N GLN A 588 -12.80 -34.28 -16.16
CA GLN A 588 -13.87 -34.91 -16.91
C GLN A 588 -14.46 -33.90 -17.88
N LYS A 589 -14.54 -34.26 -19.17
CA LYS A 589 -15.31 -33.48 -20.14
C LYS A 589 -16.78 -33.85 -20.00
N ILE A 590 -17.63 -32.85 -19.76
CA ILE A 590 -19.08 -33.05 -19.50
C ILE A 590 -19.93 -32.76 -20.76
N SER A 591 -19.30 -32.34 -21.85
CA SER A 591 -19.99 -31.92 -23.06
C SER A 591 -20.49 -33.11 -23.89
N ALA A 592 -21.75 -33.06 -24.30
CA ALA A 592 -22.27 -33.90 -25.39
C ALA A 592 -21.66 -33.46 -26.73
N GLU A 593 -21.58 -34.36 -27.71
CA GLU A 593 -21.05 -34.08 -29.05
C GLU A 593 -21.72 -32.83 -29.65
N GLY A 594 -20.92 -31.81 -29.98
CA GLY A 594 -21.38 -30.58 -30.67
C GLY A 594 -21.68 -29.35 -29.80
N LEU A 595 -21.53 -29.41 -28.47
CA LEU A 595 -21.67 -28.26 -27.54
C LEU A 595 -20.29 -27.72 -27.08
N PRO A 596 -20.19 -26.45 -26.60
CA PRO A 596 -18.96 -25.89 -26.07
C PRO A 596 -18.39 -26.77 -24.96
N SER A 597 -17.06 -26.96 -24.98
CA SER A 597 -16.37 -28.00 -24.22
C SER A 597 -16.25 -27.68 -22.72
N ILE A 598 -17.36 -27.77 -21.99
CA ILE A 598 -17.34 -27.64 -20.52
C ILE A 598 -16.49 -28.77 -19.94
N THR A 599 -15.43 -28.38 -19.24
CA THR A 599 -14.53 -29.29 -18.54
C THR A 599 -14.72 -29.13 -17.04
N GLN A 600 -15.09 -30.22 -16.36
CA GLN A 600 -15.15 -30.26 -14.92
C GLN A 600 -13.83 -30.81 -14.37
N ILE A 601 -13.36 -30.16 -13.32
CA ILE A 601 -12.15 -30.50 -12.60
C ILE A 601 -12.54 -30.69 -11.14
N LYS A 602 -12.14 -31.82 -10.58
CA LYS A 602 -12.30 -32.11 -9.15
C LYS A 602 -10.94 -32.35 -8.53
N LEU A 603 -10.78 -31.99 -7.27
CA LEU A 603 -9.65 -32.50 -6.50
C LEU A 603 -9.73 -34.03 -6.42
N ASN A 604 -8.58 -34.69 -6.54
CA ASN A 604 -8.52 -36.12 -6.31
C ASN A 604 -8.76 -36.42 -4.81
N GLN A 605 -9.58 -37.42 -4.51
CA GLN A 605 -9.82 -37.89 -3.14
C GLN A 605 -8.60 -38.72 -2.69
N ALA A 606 -7.52 -38.03 -2.34
CA ALA A 606 -6.38 -38.63 -1.66
C ALA A 606 -6.57 -38.57 -0.14
N ASP A 607 -6.06 -39.54 0.61
CA ASP A 607 -6.13 -39.53 2.08
C ASP A 607 -5.47 -38.28 2.68
N THR A 608 -4.59 -37.60 1.93
CA THR A 608 -3.88 -36.39 2.36
C THR A 608 -3.87 -35.28 1.29
N ILE A 609 -4.29 -34.06 1.68
CA ILE A 609 -4.35 -32.85 0.84
C ILE A 609 -3.26 -31.87 1.30
N PRO A 610 -2.37 -31.41 0.40
CA PRO A 610 -1.31 -30.47 0.74
C PRO A 610 -1.82 -29.15 1.31
N ASN A 611 -1.15 -28.65 2.34
CA ASN A 611 -1.41 -27.32 2.89
C ASN A 611 -0.76 -26.22 2.00
N LYS A 612 -1.28 -25.99 0.78
CA LYS A 612 -0.92 -24.86 -0.12
C LYS A 612 -2.09 -24.44 -1.01
N ASP A 613 -2.00 -23.31 -1.70
CA ASP A 613 -3.05 -22.83 -2.60
C ASP A 613 -3.28 -23.79 -3.78
N LEU A 614 -4.53 -23.92 -4.22
CA LEU A 614 -4.85 -24.60 -5.48
C LEU A 614 -4.56 -23.65 -6.63
N VAL A 615 -3.55 -23.99 -7.42
CA VAL A 615 -3.21 -23.30 -8.65
C VAL A 615 -3.59 -24.23 -9.79
N LEU A 616 -4.39 -23.73 -10.71
CA LEU A 616 -4.80 -24.44 -11.91
C LEU A 616 -4.40 -23.61 -13.12
N ARG A 617 -3.66 -24.23 -14.04
CA ARG A 617 -3.26 -23.63 -15.32
C ARG A 617 -3.86 -24.43 -16.45
N TYR A 618 -4.43 -23.74 -17.42
CA TYR A 618 -4.96 -24.37 -18.62
C TYR A 618 -4.77 -23.45 -19.82
N GLN A 619 -4.42 -24.07 -20.94
CA GLN A 619 -4.11 -23.36 -22.17
C GLN A 619 -5.40 -23.10 -22.96
N VAL A 620 -5.57 -21.86 -23.40
CA VAL A 620 -6.66 -21.45 -24.31
C VAL A 620 -6.14 -20.98 -25.66
N ALA A 621 -4.87 -20.56 -25.74
CA ALA A 621 -4.27 -20.16 -27.01
C ALA A 621 -3.95 -21.38 -27.89
N GLY A 622 -4.16 -21.22 -29.20
CA GLY A 622 -3.85 -22.22 -30.21
C GLY A 622 -2.75 -21.78 -31.18
N LYS A 623 -2.57 -22.53 -32.26
CA LYS A 623 -1.67 -22.17 -33.37
C LYS A 623 -2.11 -20.93 -34.15
N GLU A 624 -3.40 -20.61 -34.09
CA GLU A 624 -4.00 -19.45 -34.75
C GLU A 624 -4.75 -18.61 -33.72
N THR A 625 -4.97 -17.33 -34.04
CA THR A 625 -5.79 -16.43 -33.22
C THR A 625 -7.18 -17.01 -33.07
N GLN A 626 -7.57 -17.28 -31.82
CA GLN A 626 -8.90 -17.80 -31.51
C GLN A 626 -9.84 -16.67 -31.14
N SER A 627 -11.14 -16.92 -31.32
CA SER A 627 -12.15 -15.95 -30.91
C SER A 627 -13.38 -16.67 -30.41
N THR A 628 -13.97 -16.18 -29.32
CA THR A 628 -15.22 -16.74 -28.81
C THR A 628 -16.13 -15.65 -28.26
N VAL A 629 -17.41 -16.00 -28.11
CA VAL A 629 -18.40 -15.15 -27.48
C VAL A 629 -19.15 -15.95 -26.43
N LEU A 630 -19.27 -15.35 -25.26
CA LEU A 630 -20.12 -15.84 -24.18
C LEU A 630 -21.27 -14.86 -24.04
N SER A 631 -22.51 -15.36 -24.09
CA SER A 631 -23.70 -14.54 -23.92
C SER A 631 -24.61 -15.12 -22.84
N GLN A 632 -25.37 -14.24 -22.21
CA GLN A 632 -26.42 -14.60 -21.27
C GLN A 632 -27.57 -13.60 -21.34
N ALA A 633 -28.73 -14.00 -20.87
CA ALA A 633 -29.87 -13.11 -20.72
C ALA A 633 -30.46 -13.25 -19.33
N ASP A 634 -30.72 -12.11 -18.68
CA ASP A 634 -31.37 -12.04 -17.37
C ASP A 634 -32.41 -10.91 -17.37
N ASN A 635 -33.05 -10.66 -16.23
CA ASN A 635 -34.01 -9.57 -16.08
C ASN A 635 -33.44 -8.17 -16.42
N LYS A 636 -32.11 -7.97 -16.39
CA LYS A 636 -31.42 -6.72 -16.71
C LYS A 636 -31.08 -6.59 -18.20
N GLY A 637 -31.29 -7.61 -19.01
CA GLY A 637 -31.04 -7.57 -20.46
C GLY A 637 -30.11 -8.70 -20.93
N GLY A 638 -29.73 -8.63 -22.21
CA GLY A 638 -28.74 -9.52 -22.79
C GLY A 638 -27.35 -8.99 -22.48
N HIS A 639 -26.46 -9.82 -21.96
CA HIS A 639 -25.06 -9.48 -21.70
C HIS A 639 -24.16 -10.42 -22.50
N PHE A 640 -23.01 -9.92 -22.93
CA PHE A 640 -22.04 -10.73 -23.63
C PHE A 640 -20.61 -10.28 -23.37
N ALA A 641 -19.68 -11.22 -23.54
CA ALA A 641 -18.25 -10.98 -23.57
C ALA A 641 -17.67 -11.62 -24.83
N ILE A 642 -16.93 -10.86 -25.62
CA ILE A 642 -16.19 -11.36 -26.79
C ILE A 642 -14.72 -11.39 -26.45
N TYR A 643 -14.11 -12.52 -26.74
CA TYR A 643 -12.69 -12.78 -26.54
C TYR A 643 -12.01 -12.89 -27.89
N LEU A 644 -10.95 -12.13 -28.08
CA LEU A 644 -9.96 -12.33 -29.14
C LEU A 644 -8.67 -12.79 -28.46
N ILE A 645 -8.36 -14.07 -28.59
CA ILE A 645 -7.24 -14.72 -27.93
C ILE A 645 -6.11 -14.85 -28.94
N PRO A 646 -4.91 -14.32 -28.65
CA PRO A 646 -3.80 -14.42 -29.57
C PRO A 646 -3.33 -15.87 -29.77
N ALA A 647 -2.74 -16.16 -30.93
CA ALA A 647 -1.99 -17.38 -31.16
C ALA A 647 -0.77 -17.45 -30.23
N LEU A 648 -0.30 -18.67 -29.95
CA LEU A 648 0.90 -18.90 -29.12
C LEU A 648 2.16 -18.28 -29.73
N GLU A 649 2.28 -18.34 -31.06
CA GLU A 649 3.44 -17.84 -31.79
C GLU A 649 2.98 -17.11 -33.05
N TYR A 650 3.61 -15.98 -33.34
CA TYR A 650 3.41 -15.23 -34.58
C TYR A 650 4.72 -15.13 -35.34
N LYS A 651 4.65 -15.25 -36.66
CA LYS A 651 5.79 -14.97 -37.54
C LYS A 651 5.99 -13.46 -37.65
N THR A 652 7.20 -13.01 -37.91
CA THR A 652 7.51 -11.56 -38.06
C THR A 652 6.60 -10.86 -39.08
N LYS A 653 6.24 -11.55 -40.17
CA LYS A 653 5.32 -11.04 -41.20
C LYS A 653 3.85 -10.94 -40.78
N GLU A 654 3.49 -11.52 -39.65
CA GLU A 654 2.15 -11.49 -39.04
C GLU A 654 2.04 -10.38 -37.98
N ILE A 655 3.15 -9.75 -37.62
CA ILE A 655 3.21 -8.59 -36.73
C ILE A 655 2.96 -7.32 -37.54
N VAL A 656 2.09 -6.45 -37.06
CA VAL A 656 1.80 -5.15 -37.68
C VAL A 656 2.98 -4.19 -37.42
N PRO A 657 3.64 -3.68 -38.48
CA PRO A 657 4.72 -2.71 -38.31
C PRO A 657 4.25 -1.41 -37.66
N LYS A 658 5.13 -0.75 -36.91
CA LYS A 658 4.77 0.49 -36.19
C LYS A 658 5.63 1.70 -36.57
N ASP A 659 4.98 2.87 -36.53
CA ASP A 659 5.57 4.20 -36.55
C ASP A 659 5.78 4.64 -35.10
N VAL A 660 7.03 4.66 -34.63
CA VAL A 660 7.35 5.07 -33.27
C VAL A 660 7.76 6.54 -33.24
N VAL A 661 6.97 7.37 -32.57
CA VAL A 661 7.24 8.80 -32.38
C VAL A 661 7.74 8.99 -30.95
N PHE A 662 9.04 9.21 -30.79
CA PHE A 662 9.61 9.50 -29.49
C PHE A 662 9.44 10.99 -29.20
N LEU A 663 8.65 11.31 -28.18
CA LEU A 663 8.45 12.67 -27.71
C LEU A 663 9.29 12.86 -26.45
N MET A 664 10.41 13.57 -26.58
CA MET A 664 11.43 13.69 -25.55
C MET A 664 11.44 15.09 -24.96
N ASP A 665 11.27 15.16 -23.65
CA ASP A 665 11.35 16.42 -22.91
C ASP A 665 12.81 16.89 -22.83
N THR A 666 13.07 18.11 -23.29
CA THR A 666 14.39 18.77 -23.22
C THR A 666 14.30 20.09 -22.47
N SER A 667 13.26 20.27 -21.65
CA SER A 667 13.10 21.45 -20.79
C SER A 667 14.18 21.54 -19.71
N GLY A 668 14.30 22.71 -19.07
CA GLY A 668 15.29 22.97 -18.04
C GLY A 668 15.23 22.00 -16.84
N SER A 669 14.05 21.44 -16.52
CA SER A 669 13.90 20.48 -15.43
C SER A 669 14.58 19.13 -15.71
N GLN A 670 14.75 18.78 -16.98
CA GLN A 670 15.47 17.58 -17.42
C GLN A 670 17.01 17.72 -17.31
N SER A 671 17.54 18.90 -16.96
CA SER A 671 18.99 19.13 -16.94
C SER A 671 19.74 18.17 -16.02
N GLY A 672 20.90 17.69 -16.48
CA GLY A 672 21.74 16.76 -15.72
C GLY A 672 21.35 15.30 -15.90
N ALA A 673 21.18 14.58 -14.79
CA ALA A 673 20.96 13.13 -14.78
C ALA A 673 19.68 12.66 -15.50
N PRO A 674 18.52 13.34 -15.37
CA PRO A 674 17.28 12.92 -16.05
C PRO A 674 17.43 12.89 -17.58
N LEU A 675 18.00 13.94 -18.19
CA LEU A 675 18.24 13.96 -19.64
C LEU A 675 19.22 12.85 -20.06
N GLU A 676 20.28 12.59 -19.31
CA GLU A 676 21.21 11.50 -19.65
C GLU A 676 20.55 10.12 -19.53
N GLN A 677 19.68 9.91 -18.54
CA GLN A 677 18.89 8.68 -18.42
C GLN A 677 17.88 8.55 -19.56
N SER A 678 17.19 9.63 -19.93
CA SER A 678 16.31 9.70 -21.11
C SER A 678 17.07 9.38 -22.40
N LYS A 679 18.32 9.85 -22.56
CA LYS A 679 19.19 9.48 -23.69
C LYS A 679 19.56 8.00 -23.68
N VAL A 680 19.80 7.39 -22.52
CA VAL A 680 20.07 5.95 -22.39
C VAL A 680 18.83 5.14 -22.79
N LEU A 681 17.66 5.48 -22.27
CA LEU A 681 16.37 4.89 -22.65
C LEU A 681 16.14 4.99 -24.15
N MET A 682 16.35 6.18 -24.73
CA MET A 682 16.19 6.43 -26.16
C MET A 682 17.10 5.52 -27.00
N ARG A 683 18.35 5.31 -26.60
CA ARG A 683 19.26 4.37 -27.28
C ARG A 683 18.75 2.93 -27.21
N ARG A 684 18.22 2.51 -26.06
CA ARG A 684 17.61 1.17 -25.91
C ARG A 684 16.38 1.02 -26.77
N PHE A 685 15.49 2.03 -26.79
CA PHE A 685 14.32 2.02 -27.64
C PHE A 685 14.68 1.86 -29.12
N LEU A 686 15.63 2.66 -29.63
CA LEU A 686 16.09 2.55 -31.02
C LEU A 686 16.66 1.16 -31.35
N GLN A 687 17.33 0.52 -30.40
CA GLN A 687 17.92 -0.81 -30.57
C GLN A 687 16.89 -1.94 -30.59
N GLY A 688 15.79 -1.81 -29.84
CA GLY A 688 14.76 -2.85 -29.74
C GLY A 688 13.57 -2.71 -30.70
N LEU A 689 13.61 -1.74 -31.63
CA LEU A 689 12.63 -1.65 -32.71
C LEU A 689 12.77 -2.81 -33.70
N ASN A 690 11.64 -3.31 -34.21
CA ASN A 690 11.64 -4.35 -35.23
C ASN A 690 12.21 -3.80 -36.57
N PRO A 691 12.71 -4.66 -37.48
CA PRO A 691 13.28 -4.23 -38.75
C PRO A 691 12.33 -3.41 -39.65
N ASP A 692 11.03 -3.74 -39.63
CA ASP A 692 10.00 -3.06 -40.45
C ASP A 692 9.37 -1.83 -39.76
N ASP A 693 9.82 -1.52 -38.55
CA ASP A 693 9.40 -0.33 -37.83
C ASP A 693 10.05 0.92 -38.44
N THR A 694 9.39 2.04 -38.22
CA THR A 694 9.92 3.36 -38.57
C THR A 694 9.87 4.23 -37.33
N PHE A 695 10.75 5.22 -37.23
CA PHE A 695 10.77 6.09 -36.06
C PHE A 695 11.08 7.55 -36.39
N THR A 696 10.65 8.46 -35.54
CA THR A 696 11.15 9.84 -35.48
C THR A 696 11.32 10.27 -34.03
N ILE A 697 12.09 11.34 -33.82
CA ILE A 697 12.33 11.94 -32.51
C ILE A 697 11.85 13.38 -32.58
N ILE A 698 11.03 13.76 -31.61
CA ILE A 698 10.54 15.11 -31.38
C ILE A 698 11.07 15.50 -30.01
N ASP A 699 11.89 16.53 -29.93
CA ASP A 699 12.25 17.12 -28.65
C ASP A 699 11.47 18.41 -28.41
N PHE A 700 11.08 18.66 -27.17
CA PHE A 700 10.28 19.82 -26.80
C PHE A 700 10.77 20.48 -25.52
N ALA A 701 10.74 21.81 -25.54
CA ALA A 701 10.85 22.69 -24.38
C ALA A 701 9.88 23.86 -24.59
N ASN A 702 10.36 25.10 -24.76
CA ASN A 702 9.55 26.24 -25.20
C ASN A 702 9.00 26.08 -26.63
N SER A 703 9.70 25.29 -27.44
CA SER A 703 9.37 25.01 -28.84
C SER A 703 9.71 23.55 -29.13
N SER A 704 9.13 22.98 -30.18
CA SER A 704 9.39 21.60 -30.62
C SER A 704 10.33 21.56 -31.82
N GLN A 705 11.33 20.67 -31.80
CA GLN A 705 12.17 20.33 -32.94
C GLN A 705 11.97 18.86 -33.31
N THR A 706 12.25 18.51 -34.57
CA THR A 706 12.05 17.14 -35.07
C THR A 706 13.27 16.64 -35.82
N LEU A 707 13.61 15.36 -35.63
CA LEU A 707 14.65 14.66 -36.40
C LEU A 707 14.29 14.57 -37.89
N SER A 708 13.00 14.39 -38.17
CA SER A 708 12.44 14.30 -39.51
C SER A 708 10.94 14.57 -39.51
N SER A 709 10.46 15.15 -40.61
CA SER A 709 9.03 15.43 -40.84
C SER A 709 8.18 14.18 -41.07
N GLU A 710 8.81 13.06 -41.43
CA GLU A 710 8.18 11.73 -41.52
C GLU A 710 9.04 10.68 -40.78
N PRO A 711 8.46 9.57 -40.29
CA PRO A 711 9.21 8.52 -39.61
C PRO A 711 10.18 7.83 -40.56
N LEU A 712 11.45 7.71 -40.13
CA LEU A 712 12.52 7.08 -40.90
C LEU A 712 12.49 5.56 -40.72
N ALA A 713 12.78 4.80 -41.77
CA ALA A 713 12.94 3.34 -41.66
C ALA A 713 14.04 2.96 -40.65
N ASN A 714 13.82 1.86 -39.91
CA ASN A 714 14.77 1.34 -38.91
C ASN A 714 16.00 0.67 -39.53
N THR A 715 16.79 1.46 -40.28
CA THR A 715 18.05 1.02 -40.90
C THR A 715 19.25 1.40 -40.03
N PRO A 716 20.39 0.69 -40.12
CA PRO A 716 21.60 1.05 -39.37
C PRO A 716 22.05 2.50 -39.62
N ALA A 717 21.88 3.01 -40.85
CA ALA A 717 22.21 4.39 -41.19
C ALA A 717 21.31 5.41 -40.47
N ASN A 718 20.00 5.15 -40.43
CA ASN A 718 19.04 6.01 -39.75
C ASN A 718 19.18 5.91 -38.22
N GLN A 719 19.44 4.73 -37.67
CA GLN A 719 19.76 4.58 -36.24
C GLN A 719 20.98 5.43 -35.86
N LYS A 720 22.05 5.41 -36.67
CA LYS A 720 23.23 6.25 -36.43
C LYS A 720 22.87 7.75 -36.48
N LYS A 721 22.03 8.17 -37.43
CA LYS A 721 21.51 9.55 -37.52
C LYS A 721 20.74 9.94 -36.26
N ALA A 722 19.88 9.05 -35.76
CA ALA A 722 19.07 9.24 -34.56
C ALA A 722 19.94 9.33 -33.29
N ILE A 723 20.89 8.42 -33.12
CA ILE A 723 21.84 8.45 -32.00
C ILE A 723 22.64 9.75 -32.00
N ASN A 724 23.08 10.22 -33.18
CA ASN A 724 23.75 11.52 -33.29
C ASN A 724 22.85 12.70 -32.91
N TYR A 725 21.54 12.64 -33.22
CA TYR A 725 20.56 13.63 -32.78
C TYR A 725 20.43 13.64 -31.26
N VAL A 726 20.19 12.47 -30.66
CA VAL A 726 20.06 12.27 -29.20
C VAL A 726 21.30 12.75 -28.45
N ASN A 727 22.51 12.48 -28.97
CA ASN A 727 23.77 12.93 -28.35
C ASN A 727 23.92 14.47 -28.33
N LYS A 728 23.30 15.18 -29.28
CA LYS A 728 23.33 16.64 -29.38
C LYS A 728 22.29 17.33 -28.50
N LEU A 729 21.28 16.61 -28.01
CA LEU A 729 20.24 17.20 -27.15
C LEU A 729 20.85 17.81 -25.89
N ARG A 730 20.34 19.00 -25.53
CA ARG A 730 20.71 19.77 -24.34
C ARG A 730 19.43 20.30 -23.71
N ALA A 731 19.37 20.28 -22.38
CA ALA A 731 18.26 20.86 -21.65
C ALA A 731 18.30 22.38 -21.77
N ASN A 732 17.21 23.00 -22.23
CA ASN A 732 17.04 24.46 -22.25
C ASN A 732 15.55 24.85 -22.25
N GLY A 733 15.21 26.08 -21.85
CA GLY A 733 13.83 26.58 -21.87
C GLY A 733 12.91 26.03 -20.77
N GLY A 734 11.62 26.35 -20.87
CA GLY A 734 10.53 25.89 -19.99
C GLY A 734 9.86 24.60 -20.47
N THR A 735 8.95 24.07 -19.65
CA THR A 735 8.34 22.75 -19.81
C THR A 735 6.92 22.84 -20.40
N GLU A 736 6.81 23.02 -21.72
CA GLU A 736 5.53 23.16 -22.43
C GLU A 736 5.13 21.87 -23.15
N LEU A 737 4.68 20.85 -22.40
CA LEU A 737 4.28 19.56 -22.98
C LEU A 737 3.18 19.69 -24.05
N LEU A 738 2.28 20.68 -23.92
CA LEU A 738 1.21 20.88 -24.89
C LEU A 738 1.75 21.12 -26.31
N ASN A 739 2.90 21.80 -26.46
CA ASN A 739 3.55 21.99 -27.75
C ASN A 739 4.02 20.67 -28.37
N GLY A 740 4.61 19.80 -27.54
CA GLY A 740 5.02 18.46 -27.94
C GLY A 740 3.84 17.61 -28.38
N ILE A 741 2.76 17.61 -27.59
CA ILE A 741 1.53 16.89 -27.90
C ILE A 741 0.88 17.43 -29.18
N ASP A 742 0.79 18.75 -29.35
CA ASP A 742 0.20 19.35 -30.55
C ASP A 742 1.00 19.00 -31.81
N THR A 743 2.33 18.92 -31.70
CA THR A 743 3.19 18.46 -32.81
C THR A 743 2.88 17.02 -33.19
N VAL A 744 2.68 16.15 -32.20
CA VAL A 744 2.30 14.75 -32.43
C VAL A 744 0.89 14.62 -33.02
N LEU A 745 -0.06 15.41 -32.54
CA LEU A 745 -1.46 15.39 -33.00
C LEU A 745 -1.61 15.94 -34.42
N ASN A 746 -0.75 16.88 -34.83
CA ASN A 746 -0.72 17.44 -36.18
C ASN A 746 0.09 16.60 -37.19
N PHE A 747 0.73 15.52 -36.73
CA PHE A 747 1.55 14.68 -37.58
C PHE A 747 0.67 13.86 -38.55
N SER A 748 1.09 13.75 -39.81
CA SER A 748 0.33 13.04 -40.86
C SER A 748 -0.07 11.63 -40.40
N PRO A 749 -1.32 11.18 -40.62
CA PRO A 749 -1.79 9.86 -40.19
C PRO A 749 -0.82 8.74 -40.59
N ALA A 750 -0.72 7.70 -39.75
CA ALA A 750 0.09 6.53 -40.09
C ALA A 750 -0.40 5.91 -41.42
N LYS A 751 0.52 5.40 -42.21
CA LYS A 751 0.17 4.70 -43.46
C LYS A 751 -0.73 3.50 -43.13
N ASN A 752 -1.70 3.19 -44.00
CA ASN A 752 -2.61 2.07 -43.80
C ASN A 752 -1.84 0.77 -43.50
N GLY A 753 -2.29 0.03 -42.48
CA GLY A 753 -1.62 -1.20 -42.04
C GLY A 753 -0.41 -0.99 -41.12
N ARG A 754 -0.27 0.20 -40.53
CA ARG A 754 0.73 0.51 -39.50
C ARG A 754 0.07 1.13 -38.27
N LEU A 755 0.64 0.87 -37.10
CA LEU A 755 0.26 1.54 -35.84
C LEU A 755 1.16 2.72 -35.57
N ARG A 756 0.68 3.71 -34.81
CA ARG A 756 1.55 4.76 -34.28
C ARG A 756 1.70 4.65 -32.78
N SER A 757 2.93 4.43 -32.33
CA SER A 757 3.29 4.42 -30.90
C SER A 757 4.00 5.70 -30.56
N ILE A 758 3.40 6.54 -29.72
CA ILE A 758 3.97 7.77 -29.21
C ILE A 758 4.58 7.43 -27.86
N VAL A 759 5.87 7.65 -27.69
CA VAL A 759 6.59 7.36 -26.45
C VAL A 759 7.05 8.68 -25.86
N LEU A 760 6.34 9.15 -24.83
CA LEU A 760 6.67 10.38 -24.11
C LEU A 760 7.71 10.06 -23.02
N LEU A 761 8.85 10.76 -23.02
CA LEU A 761 9.85 10.72 -21.95
C LEU A 761 9.89 12.09 -21.29
N THR A 762 9.58 12.17 -19.99
CA THR A 762 9.52 13.43 -19.22
C THR A 762 9.70 13.16 -17.72
N ASP A 763 10.09 14.17 -16.94
CA ASP A 763 9.99 14.13 -15.46
C ASP A 763 8.57 14.46 -14.98
N GLY A 764 7.64 14.84 -15.86
CA GLY A 764 6.26 15.11 -15.48
C GLY A 764 6.05 16.44 -14.75
N LEU A 765 7.06 17.30 -14.61
CA LEU A 765 6.94 18.62 -13.97
C LEU A 765 6.27 19.63 -14.91
N ILE A 766 4.96 19.44 -15.13
CA ILE A 766 4.19 20.13 -16.16
C ILE A 766 2.99 20.82 -15.53
N SER A 767 2.72 22.06 -15.96
CA SER A 767 1.48 22.78 -15.64
C SER A 767 0.42 22.55 -16.73
N ASN A 768 -0.87 22.71 -16.41
CA ASN A 768 -2.02 22.56 -17.32
C ASN A 768 -2.46 21.12 -17.65
N GLU A 769 -2.45 20.21 -16.66
CA GLU A 769 -2.75 18.79 -16.86
C GLU A 769 -4.11 18.56 -17.53
N ASN A 770 -5.15 19.23 -17.04
CA ASN A 770 -6.52 19.06 -17.54
C ASN A 770 -6.66 19.47 -19.02
N GLN A 771 -5.92 20.48 -19.47
CA GLN A 771 -5.96 20.92 -20.85
C GLN A 771 -5.29 19.88 -21.77
N ILE A 772 -4.14 19.34 -21.35
CA ILE A 772 -3.40 18.31 -22.11
C ILE A 772 -4.23 17.03 -22.21
N ILE A 773 -4.80 16.56 -21.10
CA ILE A 773 -5.65 15.35 -21.07
C ILE A 773 -6.85 15.53 -21.99
N SER A 774 -7.54 16.67 -21.90
CA SER A 774 -8.71 17.00 -22.76
C SER A 774 -8.33 17.08 -24.24
N ARG A 775 -7.15 17.63 -24.55
CA ARG A 775 -6.62 17.75 -25.92
C ARG A 775 -6.39 16.38 -26.56
N ILE A 776 -5.71 15.47 -25.86
CA ILE A 776 -5.44 14.11 -26.32
C ILE A 776 -6.76 13.35 -26.49
N GLN A 777 -7.64 13.41 -25.48
CA GLN A 777 -8.91 12.70 -25.52
C GLN A 777 -9.78 13.10 -26.74
N LYS A 778 -9.73 14.37 -27.15
CA LYS A 778 -10.53 14.90 -28.27
C LYS A 778 -9.90 14.69 -29.64
N GLN A 779 -8.57 14.76 -29.75
CA GLN A 779 -7.90 14.88 -31.06
C GLN A 779 -6.91 13.77 -31.39
N LEU A 780 -6.65 12.82 -30.47
CA LEU A 780 -5.80 11.67 -30.77
C LEU A 780 -6.46 10.81 -31.85
N GLN A 781 -5.76 10.67 -32.99
CA GLN A 781 -6.24 9.91 -34.13
C GLN A 781 -6.36 8.41 -33.81
N PRO A 782 -7.32 7.69 -34.42
CA PRO A 782 -7.42 6.23 -34.30
C PRO A 782 -6.11 5.54 -34.72
N GLY A 783 -5.72 4.49 -33.99
CA GLY A 783 -4.47 3.76 -34.24
C GLY A 783 -3.21 4.41 -33.63
N ASN A 784 -3.35 5.58 -33.00
CA ASN A 784 -2.28 6.16 -32.18
C ASN A 784 -2.40 5.64 -30.73
N ARG A 785 -1.24 5.34 -30.13
CA ARG A 785 -1.07 4.96 -28.72
C ARG A 785 -0.10 5.90 -28.06
N LEU A 786 -0.37 6.35 -26.84
CA LEU A 786 0.58 7.16 -26.06
C LEU A 786 1.04 6.40 -24.83
N TYR A 787 2.33 6.11 -24.80
CA TYR A 787 3.05 5.51 -23.69
C TYR A 787 3.82 6.60 -22.96
N SER A 788 3.82 6.59 -21.64
CA SER A 788 4.46 7.63 -20.83
C SER A 788 5.56 7.04 -19.97
N PHE A 789 6.76 7.59 -20.10
CA PHE A 789 7.95 7.25 -19.34
C PHE A 789 8.29 8.41 -18.41
N GLY A 790 8.07 8.19 -17.12
CA GLY A 790 8.57 9.07 -16.07
C GLY A 790 10.06 8.81 -15.88
N VAL A 791 10.92 9.79 -16.17
CA VAL A 791 12.37 9.65 -16.02
C VAL A 791 12.87 10.54 -14.88
N GLY A 792 13.62 9.92 -13.98
CA GLY A 792 14.11 10.57 -12.77
C GLY A 792 13.31 10.14 -11.55
N SER A 793 13.49 10.89 -10.47
CA SER A 793 13.08 10.47 -9.13
C SER A 793 11.86 11.20 -8.58
N SER A 794 11.37 12.21 -9.32
CA SER A 794 10.31 13.12 -8.90
C SER A 794 9.24 13.27 -9.98
N VAL A 795 8.64 12.13 -10.40
CA VAL A 795 7.73 12.11 -11.54
C VAL A 795 6.28 12.38 -11.16
N ASN A 796 5.55 13.15 -11.96
CA ASN A 796 4.10 13.36 -11.76
C ASN A 796 3.30 12.12 -12.21
N HIS A 797 3.20 11.11 -11.34
CA HIS A 797 2.49 9.86 -11.62
C HIS A 797 1.02 10.06 -12.00
N TYR A 798 0.34 11.05 -11.41
CA TYR A 798 -1.06 11.33 -11.73
C TYR A 798 -1.22 11.72 -13.21
N LEU A 799 -0.42 12.67 -13.68
CA LEU A 799 -0.45 13.12 -15.07
C LEU A 799 -0.07 11.96 -16.01
N LEU A 800 1.05 11.28 -15.75
CA LEU A 800 1.51 10.19 -16.63
C LEU A 800 0.48 9.06 -16.74
N ASN A 801 -0.12 8.64 -15.62
CA ASN A 801 -1.18 7.62 -15.61
C ASN A 801 -2.39 8.05 -16.43
N ARG A 802 -2.81 9.31 -16.31
CA ARG A 802 -3.92 9.82 -17.11
C ARG A 802 -3.59 9.94 -18.59
N LEU A 803 -2.39 10.39 -18.94
CA LEU A 803 -1.94 10.49 -20.34
C LEU A 803 -1.92 9.12 -21.02
N ALA A 804 -1.35 8.11 -20.35
CA ALA A 804 -1.35 6.74 -20.86
C ALA A 804 -2.78 6.19 -20.99
N GLU A 805 -3.63 6.43 -19.99
CA GLU A 805 -5.01 5.92 -20.02
C GLU A 805 -5.86 6.55 -21.14
N VAL A 806 -5.82 7.88 -21.31
CA VAL A 806 -6.52 8.53 -22.46
C VAL A 806 -5.86 8.24 -23.80
N GLY A 807 -4.56 7.94 -23.76
CA GLY A 807 -3.72 7.55 -24.88
C GLY A 807 -3.79 6.07 -25.28
N GLN A 808 -4.48 5.24 -24.49
CA GLN A 808 -4.53 3.77 -24.65
C GLN A 808 -3.14 3.11 -24.64
N GLY A 809 -2.20 3.65 -23.87
CA GLY A 809 -0.90 3.05 -23.61
C GLY A 809 -0.70 2.73 -22.13
N THR A 810 0.55 2.47 -21.76
CA THR A 810 0.99 2.13 -20.39
C THR A 810 1.95 3.20 -19.85
N VAL A 811 2.08 3.24 -18.52
CA VAL A 811 3.08 4.07 -17.84
C VAL A 811 4.21 3.19 -17.34
N HIS A 812 5.42 3.70 -17.51
CA HIS A 812 6.63 3.14 -16.94
C HIS A 812 7.37 4.25 -16.23
N VAL A 813 7.88 4.00 -15.03
CA VAL A 813 8.72 4.96 -14.30
C VAL A 813 10.11 4.36 -14.22
N VAL A 814 11.12 5.17 -14.50
CA VAL A 814 12.52 4.75 -14.52
C VAL A 814 13.26 5.56 -13.48
N ARG A 815 13.39 4.96 -12.29
CA ARG A 815 14.13 5.56 -11.18
C ARG A 815 15.65 5.49 -11.43
N HIS A 816 16.43 6.29 -10.71
CA HIS A 816 17.89 6.29 -10.84
C HIS A 816 18.55 4.96 -10.40
N ASP A 817 17.91 4.23 -9.49
CA ASP A 817 18.36 2.95 -8.95
C ASP A 817 17.85 1.73 -9.73
N GLU A 818 17.00 1.94 -10.73
CA GLU A 818 16.35 0.87 -11.48
C GLU A 818 17.10 0.53 -12.78
N SER A 819 17.12 -0.75 -13.13
CA SER A 819 17.72 -1.21 -14.39
C SER A 819 16.86 -0.78 -15.57
N VAL A 820 17.39 0.17 -16.36
CA VAL A 820 16.80 0.58 -17.65
C VAL A 820 16.49 -0.62 -18.56
N ASN A 821 17.28 -1.71 -18.49
CA ASN A 821 17.04 -2.89 -19.32
C ASN A 821 15.75 -3.63 -18.93
N ALA A 822 15.46 -3.78 -17.64
CA ALA A 822 14.26 -4.49 -17.18
C ALA A 822 12.98 -3.74 -17.59
N VAL A 823 12.97 -2.41 -17.43
CA VAL A 823 11.83 -1.57 -17.83
C VAL A 823 11.63 -1.59 -19.35
N THR A 824 12.71 -1.52 -20.13
CA THR A 824 12.64 -1.56 -21.60
C THR A 824 12.20 -2.92 -22.12
N GLU A 825 12.65 -4.04 -21.54
CA GLU A 825 12.19 -5.39 -21.90
C GLU A 825 10.69 -5.57 -21.64
N LYS A 826 10.20 -5.12 -20.48
CA LYS A 826 8.77 -5.14 -20.15
C LYS A 826 7.96 -4.35 -21.18
N PHE A 827 8.39 -3.13 -21.48
CA PHE A 827 7.75 -2.29 -22.49
C PHE A 827 7.75 -2.94 -23.89
N PHE A 828 8.88 -3.52 -24.31
CA PHE A 828 8.97 -4.18 -25.60
C PHE A 828 8.04 -5.39 -25.71
N ASN A 829 7.88 -6.17 -24.63
CA ASN A 829 6.91 -7.26 -24.61
C ASN A 829 5.47 -6.74 -24.81
N GLU A 830 5.15 -5.57 -24.25
CA GLU A 830 3.84 -4.91 -24.41
C GLU A 830 3.62 -4.39 -25.84
N ILE A 831 4.63 -3.78 -26.48
CA ILE A 831 4.41 -3.02 -27.73
C ILE A 831 4.90 -3.69 -29.02
N ASN A 832 5.75 -4.72 -28.95
CA ASN A 832 6.46 -5.18 -30.15
C ASN A 832 5.64 -6.09 -31.05
N ASN A 833 4.53 -6.65 -30.58
CA ASN A 833 3.82 -7.70 -31.29
C ASN A 833 2.30 -7.43 -31.46
N PRO A 834 1.88 -6.28 -32.01
CA PRO A 834 0.48 -6.08 -32.37
C PRO A 834 0.12 -6.97 -33.57
N VAL A 835 -1.02 -7.66 -33.48
CA VAL A 835 -1.49 -8.64 -34.44
C VAL A 835 -2.68 -8.11 -35.23
N LEU A 836 -3.64 -7.50 -34.53
CA LEU A 836 -4.82 -6.88 -35.14
C LEU A 836 -4.96 -5.46 -34.62
N THR A 837 -5.13 -4.51 -35.52
CA THR A 837 -5.11 -3.08 -35.21
C THR A 837 -6.32 -2.39 -35.80
N ASN A 838 -6.65 -1.19 -35.31
CA ASN A 838 -7.85 -0.45 -35.73
C ASN A 838 -9.11 -1.31 -35.61
N ILE A 839 -9.25 -1.96 -34.46
CA ILE A 839 -10.38 -2.84 -34.17
C ILE A 839 -11.64 -2.00 -34.04
N GLU A 840 -12.58 -2.24 -34.96
CA GLU A 840 -13.89 -1.62 -35.01
C GLU A 840 -14.97 -2.66 -34.77
N VAL A 841 -16.03 -2.25 -34.09
CA VAL A 841 -17.13 -3.12 -33.68
C VAL A 841 -18.43 -2.53 -34.22
N LYS A 842 -19.17 -3.32 -35.00
CA LYS A 842 -20.43 -2.93 -35.61
C LYS A 842 -21.53 -3.93 -35.30
N TRP A 843 -22.67 -3.44 -34.81
CA TRP A 843 -23.87 -4.25 -34.63
C TRP A 843 -24.65 -4.39 -35.93
N GLN A 844 -25.12 -5.60 -36.20
CA GLN A 844 -25.96 -5.98 -37.33
C GLN A 844 -27.14 -6.79 -36.81
N GLY A 845 -28.23 -6.11 -36.47
CA GLY A 845 -29.44 -6.73 -35.94
C GLY A 845 -30.55 -5.72 -35.73
N LEU A 846 -31.74 -6.20 -35.38
CA LEU A 846 -32.89 -5.35 -35.08
C LEU A 846 -32.81 -4.75 -33.66
N GLY A 847 -33.56 -3.67 -33.45
CA GLY A 847 -33.67 -2.98 -32.15
C GLY A 847 -32.47 -2.09 -31.83
N GLU A 848 -32.24 -1.89 -30.53
CA GLU A 848 -31.21 -0.96 -30.04
C GLU A 848 -29.79 -1.52 -30.24
N THR A 849 -28.83 -0.64 -30.50
CA THR A 849 -27.41 -1.02 -30.54
C THR A 849 -26.91 -1.39 -29.15
N PRO A 850 -26.15 -2.49 -28.98
CA PRO A 850 -25.59 -2.85 -27.70
C PRO A 850 -24.59 -1.80 -27.19
N GLU A 851 -24.60 -1.56 -25.88
CA GLU A 851 -23.61 -0.73 -25.19
C GLU A 851 -22.37 -1.58 -24.90
N ILE A 852 -21.25 -1.25 -25.55
CA ILE A 852 -20.01 -2.05 -25.53
C ILE A 852 -18.87 -1.26 -24.89
N PHE A 853 -18.10 -1.94 -24.03
CA PHE A 853 -16.92 -1.43 -23.38
C PHE A 853 -15.69 -2.32 -23.63
N PRO A 854 -14.48 -1.73 -23.73
CA PRO A 854 -14.22 -0.28 -23.77
C PRO A 854 -14.86 0.40 -24.99
N LEU A 855 -15.20 1.70 -24.89
CA LEU A 855 -15.86 2.44 -25.99
C LEU A 855 -15.01 2.48 -27.27
N LYS A 856 -13.69 2.45 -27.11
CA LYS A 856 -12.71 2.28 -28.17
C LYS A 856 -11.93 1.00 -27.87
N PRO A 857 -12.11 -0.09 -28.65
CA PRO A 857 -11.32 -1.31 -28.51
C PRO A 857 -9.82 -1.02 -28.61
N ALA A 858 -9.03 -1.67 -27.74
CA ALA A 858 -7.57 -1.70 -27.89
C ALA A 858 -7.18 -2.60 -29.08
N ASP A 859 -5.91 -2.56 -29.48
CA ASP A 859 -5.38 -3.50 -30.47
C ASP A 859 -5.18 -4.88 -29.82
N LEU A 860 -5.17 -5.94 -30.64
CA LEU A 860 -4.82 -7.28 -30.17
C LEU A 860 -3.30 -7.46 -30.22
N PHE A 861 -2.68 -7.70 -29.08
CA PHE A 861 -1.25 -8.03 -28.97
C PHE A 861 -1.04 -9.53 -28.85
N ALA A 862 0.13 -10.02 -29.25
CA ALA A 862 0.44 -11.46 -29.26
C ALA A 862 0.42 -12.13 -27.88
N GLN A 863 0.50 -11.37 -26.79
CA GLN A 863 0.63 -11.90 -25.43
C GLN A 863 -0.56 -11.61 -24.51
N GLU A 864 -1.57 -10.86 -24.98
CA GLU A 864 -2.73 -10.48 -24.17
C GLU A 864 -4.03 -10.62 -24.96
N PRO A 865 -5.07 -11.26 -24.40
CA PRO A 865 -6.37 -11.32 -25.05
C PRO A 865 -7.08 -9.98 -24.99
N LEU A 866 -7.73 -9.60 -26.09
CA LEU A 866 -8.66 -8.49 -26.08
C LEU A 866 -10.05 -8.98 -25.69
N VAL A 867 -10.64 -8.37 -24.67
CA VAL A 867 -11.98 -8.70 -24.19
C VAL A 867 -12.91 -7.49 -24.32
N LEU A 868 -14.05 -7.69 -24.98
CA LEU A 868 -15.09 -6.68 -25.16
C LEU A 868 -16.35 -7.09 -24.41
N TYR A 869 -16.85 -6.22 -23.54
CA TYR A 869 -18.06 -6.47 -22.74
C TYR A 869 -19.22 -5.68 -23.30
N GLY A 870 -20.34 -6.34 -23.57
CA GLY A 870 -21.51 -5.67 -24.14
C GLY A 870 -22.82 -5.99 -23.41
N ARG A 871 -23.77 -5.06 -23.51
CA ARG A 871 -25.13 -5.21 -23.01
C ARG A 871 -26.14 -4.73 -24.04
N LYS A 872 -27.18 -5.53 -24.27
CA LYS A 872 -28.33 -5.22 -25.11
C LYS A 872 -29.60 -5.24 -24.28
N GLN A 873 -30.26 -4.09 -24.14
CA GLN A 873 -31.41 -3.94 -23.24
C GLN A 873 -32.63 -4.77 -23.67
N ASP A 874 -32.93 -4.79 -24.97
CA ASP A 874 -34.11 -5.43 -25.56
C ASP A 874 -33.98 -6.95 -25.77
N ARG A 875 -32.78 -7.51 -25.55
CA ARG A 875 -32.44 -8.94 -25.74
C ARG A 875 -32.65 -9.47 -27.16
N LEU A 876 -32.81 -8.60 -28.17
CA LEU A 876 -33.00 -9.06 -29.53
C LEU A 876 -31.70 -9.68 -30.08
N ASN A 877 -31.83 -10.85 -30.69
CA ASN A 877 -30.73 -11.52 -31.36
C ASN A 877 -30.19 -10.69 -32.53
N GLY A 878 -28.94 -10.94 -32.88
CA GLY A 878 -28.30 -10.33 -34.03
C GLY A 878 -26.85 -10.75 -34.14
N ASN A 879 -26.09 -10.00 -34.91
CA ASN A 879 -24.70 -10.31 -35.17
C ASN A 879 -23.82 -9.11 -34.80
N LEU A 880 -22.74 -9.36 -34.08
CA LEU A 880 -21.70 -8.36 -33.87
C LEU A 880 -20.55 -8.63 -34.84
N GLN A 881 -20.21 -7.64 -35.65
CA GLN A 881 -19.12 -7.71 -36.60
C GLN A 881 -17.92 -6.95 -36.06
N ILE A 882 -16.79 -7.65 -35.95
CA ILE A 882 -15.49 -7.06 -35.66
C ILE A 882 -14.72 -6.95 -36.97
N THR A 883 -14.24 -5.75 -37.29
CA THR A 883 -13.30 -5.51 -38.39
C THR A 883 -12.00 -4.96 -37.84
N ALA A 884 -10.87 -5.36 -38.41
CA ALA A 884 -9.55 -4.89 -38.01
C ALA A 884 -8.59 -4.92 -39.20
N VAL A 885 -7.37 -4.45 -38.99
CA VAL A 885 -6.26 -4.49 -39.94
C VAL A 885 -5.18 -5.41 -39.37
N ALA A 886 -4.82 -6.44 -40.13
CA ALA A 886 -3.72 -7.34 -39.82
C ALA A 886 -2.44 -6.93 -40.57
N ALA A 887 -1.34 -7.62 -40.32
CA ALA A 887 -0.06 -7.35 -40.97
C ALA A 887 -0.16 -7.33 -42.51
N GLY A 888 0.57 -6.40 -43.12
CA GLY A 888 0.51 -6.14 -44.56
C GLY A 888 -0.76 -5.41 -45.02
N GLY A 889 -1.54 -4.82 -44.10
CA GLY A 889 -2.75 -4.06 -44.41
C GLY A 889 -3.96 -4.92 -44.77
N LYS A 890 -3.90 -6.23 -44.51
CA LYS A 890 -5.00 -7.16 -44.79
C LYS A 890 -6.18 -6.87 -43.88
N ARG A 891 -7.39 -6.81 -44.44
CA ARG A 891 -8.60 -6.63 -43.65
C ARG A 891 -8.95 -7.93 -42.92
N TYR A 892 -9.00 -7.86 -41.59
CA TYR A 892 -9.58 -8.89 -40.74
C TYR A 892 -11.06 -8.60 -40.53
N GLN A 893 -11.90 -9.62 -40.61
CA GLN A 893 -13.33 -9.50 -40.38
C GLN A 893 -13.86 -10.79 -39.73
N LYS A 894 -14.54 -10.65 -38.60
CA LYS A 894 -15.17 -11.76 -37.89
C LYS A 894 -16.57 -11.35 -37.45
N THR A 895 -17.53 -12.27 -37.59
CA THR A 895 -18.91 -12.03 -37.18
C THR A 895 -19.26 -13.01 -36.06
N PHE A 896 -19.78 -12.47 -34.98
CA PHE A 896 -20.20 -13.19 -33.78
C PHE A 896 -21.74 -13.19 -33.71
N PRO A 897 -22.39 -14.35 -33.90
CA PRO A 897 -23.82 -14.45 -33.68
C PRO A 897 -24.10 -14.31 -32.17
N LEU A 898 -24.83 -13.25 -31.78
CA LEU A 898 -25.29 -13.07 -30.41
C LEU A 898 -26.70 -13.63 -30.28
N ARG A 899 -26.86 -14.54 -29.32
CA ARG A 899 -28.14 -15.18 -29.00
C ARG A 899 -28.44 -14.98 -27.52
N PHE A 900 -29.66 -14.55 -27.23
CA PHE A 900 -30.17 -14.23 -25.89
C PHE A 900 -31.43 -15.04 -25.55
N ASP A 901 -31.61 -16.18 -26.22
CA ASP A 901 -32.84 -16.99 -26.21
C ASP A 901 -33.07 -17.73 -24.89
N SER A 902 -32.02 -17.93 -24.08
CA SER A 902 -32.06 -18.69 -22.84
C SER A 902 -31.73 -17.83 -21.63
N ASN A 903 -32.51 -17.97 -20.55
CA ASN A 903 -32.17 -17.42 -19.21
C ASN A 903 -31.03 -18.20 -18.52
N SER A 904 -30.34 -19.07 -19.24
CA SER A 904 -29.17 -19.82 -18.76
C SER A 904 -27.89 -19.10 -19.20
N GLY A 905 -27.01 -18.80 -18.25
CA GLY A 905 -25.71 -18.17 -18.49
C GLY A 905 -25.00 -17.86 -17.18
N ASN A 906 -23.71 -17.50 -17.25
CA ASN A 906 -22.94 -17.16 -16.05
C ASN A 906 -23.21 -15.70 -15.66
N GLU A 907 -23.97 -15.47 -14.58
CA GLU A 907 -24.33 -14.12 -14.07
C GLU A 907 -23.13 -13.17 -13.99
N ALA A 908 -21.93 -13.72 -13.78
CA ALA A 908 -20.70 -12.97 -13.69
C ALA A 908 -20.35 -12.19 -14.99
N ILE A 909 -20.84 -12.60 -16.18
CA ILE A 909 -20.70 -11.82 -17.44
C ILE A 909 -21.36 -10.44 -17.32
N ALA A 910 -22.56 -10.39 -16.72
CA ALA A 910 -23.28 -9.13 -16.47
C ALA A 910 -22.50 -8.24 -15.50
N GLN A 911 -21.87 -8.83 -14.49
CA GLN A 911 -21.01 -8.11 -13.54
C GLN A 911 -19.77 -7.51 -14.21
N LEU A 912 -19.13 -8.22 -15.14
CA LEU A 912 -17.99 -7.67 -15.91
C LEU A 912 -18.39 -6.46 -16.74
N TRP A 913 -19.54 -6.53 -17.42
CA TRP A 913 -20.07 -5.37 -18.11
C TRP A 913 -20.33 -4.20 -17.13
N GLY A 914 -20.93 -4.48 -15.97
CA GLY A 914 -21.15 -3.49 -14.91
C GLY A 914 -19.84 -2.84 -14.43
N ARG A 915 -18.78 -3.63 -14.21
CA ARG A 915 -17.44 -3.13 -13.84
C ARG A 915 -16.85 -2.26 -14.95
N ALA A 916 -16.93 -2.71 -16.21
CA ALA A 916 -16.43 -1.96 -17.36
C ALA A 916 -17.16 -0.62 -17.52
N LYS A 917 -18.49 -0.60 -17.31
CA LYS A 917 -19.28 0.62 -17.30
C LYS A 917 -18.91 1.57 -16.16
N ILE A 918 -18.71 1.05 -14.94
CA ILE A 918 -18.22 1.87 -13.82
C ILE A 918 -16.86 2.48 -14.15
N LYS A 919 -15.93 1.69 -14.70
CA LYS A 919 -14.61 2.20 -15.15
C LYS A 919 -14.78 3.33 -16.18
N GLN A 920 -15.63 3.15 -17.19
CA GLN A 920 -15.90 4.18 -18.18
C GLN A 920 -16.52 5.45 -17.60
N LEU A 921 -17.47 5.33 -16.67
CA LEU A 921 -18.09 6.48 -16.01
C LEU A 921 -17.08 7.22 -15.12
N MET A 922 -16.22 6.50 -14.40
CA MET A 922 -15.13 7.07 -13.61
C MET A 922 -14.08 7.80 -14.47
N LEU A 923 -13.89 7.37 -15.73
CA LEU A 923 -13.06 8.11 -16.69
C LEU A 923 -13.70 9.43 -17.13
N SER A 924 -15.03 9.45 -17.23
CA SER A 924 -15.77 10.66 -17.60
C SER A 924 -15.81 11.75 -16.52
N THR A 925 -15.48 11.43 -15.26
CA THR A 925 -15.44 12.40 -14.14
C THR A 925 -14.12 13.18 -14.05
N THR A 926 -13.29 13.17 -15.09
CA THR A 926 -11.96 13.82 -15.08
C THR A 926 -12.05 15.35 -14.92
N ASN A 927 -13.17 15.98 -15.30
CA ASN A 927 -13.44 17.42 -15.08
C ASN A 927 -14.19 17.72 -13.76
N GLY A 928 -14.26 16.75 -12.85
CA GLY A 928 -15.03 16.83 -11.60
C GLY A 928 -16.21 15.86 -11.57
N GLU A 929 -16.67 15.55 -10.35
CA GLU A 929 -17.83 14.68 -10.12
C GLU A 929 -19.12 15.50 -10.16
N THR A 930 -20.04 15.17 -11.07
CA THR A 930 -21.40 15.73 -11.05
C THR A 930 -22.37 14.77 -10.34
N PRO A 931 -23.48 15.27 -9.76
CA PRO A 931 -24.50 14.42 -9.15
C PRO A 931 -25.02 13.33 -10.09
N GLU A 932 -25.12 13.62 -11.40
CA GLU A 932 -25.58 12.69 -12.43
C GLU A 932 -24.61 11.52 -12.60
N THR A 933 -23.31 11.79 -12.73
CA THR A 933 -22.29 10.74 -12.89
C THR A 933 -22.15 9.90 -11.63
N VAL A 934 -22.19 10.52 -10.44
CA VAL A 934 -22.20 9.82 -9.15
C VAL A 934 -23.42 8.89 -9.05
N ASN A 935 -24.60 9.37 -9.42
CA ASN A 935 -25.83 8.56 -9.42
C ASN A 935 -25.74 7.42 -10.45
N ALA A 936 -25.22 7.67 -11.65
CA ALA A 936 -25.04 6.65 -12.67
C ALA A 936 -24.11 5.53 -12.19
N ILE A 937 -22.94 5.87 -11.63
CA ILE A 937 -21.99 4.90 -11.07
C ILE A 937 -22.63 4.12 -9.93
N THR A 938 -23.32 4.81 -9.02
CA THR A 938 -24.00 4.18 -7.88
C THR A 938 -25.09 3.21 -8.33
N ASN A 939 -25.89 3.58 -9.33
CA ASN A 939 -26.99 2.76 -9.83
C ASN A 939 -26.46 1.50 -10.55
N VAL A 940 -25.41 1.63 -11.36
CA VAL A 940 -24.74 0.46 -11.97
C VAL A 940 -24.17 -0.43 -10.86
N ALA A 941 -23.47 0.14 -9.90
CA ALA A 941 -22.89 -0.63 -8.80
C ALA A 941 -23.95 -1.40 -8.00
N LEU A 942 -25.09 -0.79 -7.66
CA LEU A 942 -26.19 -1.48 -6.98
C LEU A 942 -26.88 -2.52 -7.86
N GLY A 943 -27.15 -2.19 -9.12
CA GLY A 943 -27.85 -3.09 -10.05
C GLY A 943 -27.07 -4.37 -10.35
N TYR A 944 -25.74 -4.31 -10.34
CA TYR A 944 -24.86 -5.46 -10.59
C TYR A 944 -24.21 -6.02 -9.32
N ARG A 945 -24.58 -5.52 -8.12
CA ARG A 945 -23.97 -5.90 -6.83
C ARG A 945 -22.44 -5.76 -6.85
N LEU A 946 -21.96 -4.59 -7.26
CA LEU A 946 -20.55 -4.26 -7.35
C LEU A 946 -20.16 -3.25 -6.25
N MET A 947 -18.97 -3.45 -5.69
CA MET A 947 -18.31 -2.45 -4.85
C MET A 947 -17.79 -1.30 -5.71
N SER A 948 -17.88 -0.06 -5.20
CA SER A 948 -17.46 1.14 -5.91
C SER A 948 -17.07 2.27 -4.97
N LYS A 949 -16.64 3.40 -5.53
CA LYS A 949 -16.44 4.66 -4.79
C LYS A 949 -17.72 5.17 -4.10
N TYR A 950 -18.92 4.62 -4.36
CA TYR A 950 -20.18 5.10 -3.77
C TYR A 950 -21.06 4.03 -3.13
N THR A 951 -20.69 2.75 -3.21
CA THR A 951 -21.40 1.62 -2.57
C THR A 951 -20.57 1.01 -1.43
N ALA A 952 -21.24 0.34 -0.49
CA ALA A 952 -20.61 -0.39 0.60
C ALA A 952 -21.44 -1.63 0.95
N PHE A 953 -20.77 -2.64 1.49
CA PHE A 953 -21.41 -3.88 1.91
C PHE A 953 -21.74 -3.81 3.40
N VAL A 954 -22.99 -4.10 3.75
CA VAL A 954 -23.48 -4.11 5.13
C VAL A 954 -24.15 -5.44 5.44
N ALA A 955 -23.80 -6.03 6.57
CA ALA A 955 -24.41 -7.26 7.09
C ALA A 955 -25.10 -6.94 8.41
N VAL A 956 -26.38 -7.35 8.53
CA VAL A 956 -27.20 -7.12 9.72
C VAL A 956 -27.89 -8.42 10.09
N SER A 957 -27.96 -8.69 11.40
CA SER A 957 -28.76 -9.79 11.97
C SER A 957 -30.20 -9.36 12.22
N ASP A 958 -31.14 -10.31 12.11
CA ASP A 958 -32.57 -10.05 12.30
C ASP A 958 -33.00 -9.94 13.79
N ASP A 959 -32.16 -10.37 14.75
CA ASP A 959 -32.48 -10.41 16.18
C ASP A 959 -31.99 -9.17 16.98
N GLN A 960 -32.85 -8.60 17.85
CA GLN A 960 -32.47 -7.57 18.85
C GLN A 960 -31.86 -8.20 20.11
N ARG A 961 -30.68 -7.75 20.56
CA ARG A 961 -30.08 -8.21 21.81
C ARG A 961 -29.29 -7.13 22.57
N VAL A 962 -29.96 -6.45 23.48
CA VAL A 962 -29.41 -6.14 24.82
C VAL A 962 -30.54 -6.31 25.83
N ASP A 963 -30.39 -7.22 26.80
CA ASP A 963 -31.19 -7.21 28.03
C ASP A 963 -30.67 -6.07 28.92
N PRO A 964 -31.48 -5.05 29.29
CA PRO A 964 -31.03 -3.91 30.09
C PRO A 964 -30.45 -4.27 31.46
N ASN A 965 -30.71 -5.50 31.94
CA ASN A 965 -30.42 -5.91 33.32
C ASN A 965 -29.29 -6.93 33.45
N ASN A 966 -28.59 -7.30 32.37
CA ASN A 966 -27.44 -8.20 32.46
C ASN A 966 -26.19 -7.46 31.92
N PRO A 967 -25.18 -7.17 32.77
CA PRO A 967 -24.04 -6.37 32.34
C PRO A 967 -23.26 -7.13 31.26
N SER A 968 -23.31 -6.63 30.02
CA SER A 968 -22.32 -6.99 29.01
C SER A 968 -20.96 -6.52 29.51
N HIS A 969 -20.06 -7.45 29.83
CA HIS A 969 -18.67 -7.12 30.14
C HIS A 969 -18.00 -6.55 28.88
N GLN A 970 -17.93 -5.23 28.76
CA GLN A 970 -16.93 -4.60 27.90
C GLN A 970 -15.62 -4.57 28.69
N ALA A 971 -14.78 -5.58 28.44
CA ALA A 971 -13.42 -5.60 28.99
C ALA A 971 -12.59 -4.47 28.37
N LYS A 972 -12.20 -3.49 29.20
CA LYS A 972 -11.07 -2.59 28.90
C LYS A 972 -9.80 -3.44 28.89
N VAL A 973 -9.28 -3.73 27.70
CA VAL A 973 -7.98 -4.39 27.53
C VAL A 973 -6.88 -3.39 27.89
N LYS A 974 -6.32 -3.49 29.11
CA LYS A 974 -4.96 -3.00 29.38
C LYS A 974 -3.99 -3.93 28.64
N LYS A 975 -3.19 -3.37 27.73
CA LYS A 975 -2.10 -4.10 27.05
C LYS A 975 -1.01 -4.43 28.07
N GLN A 976 -0.76 -5.71 28.30
CA GLN A 976 0.56 -6.23 28.61
C GLN A 976 1.06 -6.99 27.37
N THR A 977 2.35 -6.88 27.09
CA THR A 977 3.06 -7.43 25.93
C THR A 977 3.15 -8.96 25.99
N PRO A 978 2.90 -9.69 24.89
CA PRO A 978 3.23 -11.10 24.78
C PRO A 978 4.70 -11.37 24.40
N ASP A 979 5.20 -12.46 24.97
CA ASP A 979 6.53 -13.04 24.94
C ASP A 979 6.88 -13.70 23.59
N GLY A 980 8.16 -13.70 23.19
CA GLY A 980 8.66 -14.46 22.03
C GLY A 980 9.12 -13.70 20.77
N MET A 981 9.70 -12.50 20.91
CA MET A 981 10.98 -12.25 20.23
C MET A 981 12.07 -12.59 21.26
N MET A 982 13.02 -13.44 20.89
CA MET A 982 14.12 -13.84 21.77
C MET A 982 14.85 -12.61 22.31
N GLY A 983 14.73 -12.43 23.62
CA GLY A 983 15.77 -11.79 24.41
C GLY A 983 17.06 -12.60 24.23
N ILE A 984 18.11 -11.89 23.84
CA ILE A 984 19.48 -12.35 23.93
C ILE A 984 19.73 -12.66 25.43
N PRO A 985 20.26 -13.84 25.79
CA PRO A 985 20.71 -14.04 27.17
C PRO A 985 21.79 -13.00 27.46
N GLU A 986 21.69 -12.33 28.62
CA GLU A 986 22.65 -11.33 29.05
C GLU A 986 24.11 -11.77 28.82
N PRO A 987 25.00 -10.84 28.44
CA PRO A 987 26.43 -11.09 28.34
C PRO A 987 27.06 -11.11 29.74
N SER A 988 26.78 -12.13 30.54
CA SER A 988 27.49 -12.36 31.81
C SER A 988 28.31 -13.66 31.80
N PHE A 989 28.90 -14.02 30.65
CA PHE A 989 29.98 -15.03 30.62
C PHE A 989 31.11 -14.73 29.63
N VAL A 990 31.03 -13.62 28.87
CA VAL A 990 32.12 -13.16 27.99
C VAL A 990 33.10 -12.25 28.75
N TRP A 991 32.64 -11.58 29.81
CA TRP A 991 33.51 -10.87 30.74
C TRP A 991 34.26 -11.79 31.71
N ALA A 992 33.77 -13.00 32.00
CA ALA A 992 34.49 -13.95 32.86
C ALA A 992 35.73 -14.55 32.16
N ILE A 993 35.68 -14.79 30.85
CA ILE A 993 36.82 -15.36 30.10
C ILE A 993 37.85 -14.27 29.76
N LEU A 994 37.40 -13.03 29.49
CA LEU A 994 38.28 -11.88 29.31
C LEU A 994 38.89 -11.37 30.63
N LEU A 995 38.15 -11.40 31.75
CA LEU A 995 38.68 -11.07 33.08
C LEU A 995 39.54 -12.20 33.66
N PHE A 996 39.29 -13.48 33.34
CA PHE A 996 40.19 -14.58 33.74
C PHE A 996 41.47 -14.60 32.90
N GLY A 997 41.40 -14.24 31.61
CA GLY A 997 42.56 -14.02 30.75
C GLY A 997 43.40 -12.80 31.16
N LEU A 998 42.76 -11.67 31.50
CA LEU A 998 43.43 -10.49 32.04
C LEU A 998 43.94 -10.70 33.48
N TYR A 999 43.25 -11.48 34.31
CA TYR A 999 43.72 -11.86 35.65
C TYR A 999 44.89 -12.84 35.61
N LEU A 1000 44.92 -13.82 34.70
CA LEU A 1000 46.06 -14.71 34.48
C LEU A 1000 47.26 -13.96 33.87
N GLY A 1001 47.01 -13.06 32.93
CA GLY A 1001 48.02 -12.17 32.35
C GLY A 1001 48.60 -11.20 33.40
N TRP A 1002 47.76 -10.64 34.26
CA TRP A 1002 48.19 -9.79 35.38
C TRP A 1002 48.93 -10.60 36.46
N LYS A 1003 48.50 -11.83 36.79
CA LYS A 1003 49.22 -12.73 37.73
C LYS A 1003 50.58 -13.15 37.18
N GLN A 1004 50.69 -13.46 35.89
CA GLN A 1004 51.97 -13.76 35.24
C GLN A 1004 52.87 -12.53 35.17
N TRP A 1005 52.32 -11.34 34.89
CA TRP A 1005 53.09 -10.09 34.90
C TRP A 1005 53.57 -9.69 36.31
N VAL A 1006 52.76 -9.88 37.34
CA VAL A 1006 53.13 -9.66 38.76
C VAL A 1006 54.13 -10.70 39.26
N GLN A 1007 54.05 -11.97 38.81
CA GLN A 1007 55.09 -12.98 39.06
C GLN A 1007 56.39 -12.67 38.30
N TRP A 1008 56.30 -12.10 37.10
CA TRP A 1008 57.46 -11.70 36.29
C TRP A 1008 58.16 -10.44 36.86
N GLN A 1009 57.40 -9.50 37.45
CA GLN A 1009 57.97 -8.36 38.19
C GLN A 1009 58.56 -8.74 39.55
N LYS A 1010 58.00 -9.74 40.25
CA LYS A 1010 58.56 -10.25 41.52
C LYS A 1010 59.81 -11.13 41.37
N MET A 1011 60.16 -11.55 40.15
CA MET A 1011 61.39 -12.32 39.87
C MET A 1011 62.55 -11.47 39.35
N LYS A 1012 62.46 -10.13 39.36
CA LYS A 1012 63.48 -9.26 38.76
C LYS A 1012 64.07 -8.16 39.66
N VAL A 1013 63.89 -8.24 40.97
CA VAL A 1013 64.67 -7.44 41.94
C VAL A 1013 65.01 -8.33 43.13
N ASP A 1014 66.09 -9.10 42.97
CA ASP A 1014 67.05 -9.46 44.02
C ASP A 1014 68.12 -10.37 43.40
N VAL A 1015 69.07 -9.77 42.68
CA VAL A 1015 70.46 -10.22 42.72
C VAL A 1015 71.32 -8.97 42.56
N ASP A 1016 71.83 -8.51 43.70
CA ASP A 1016 72.88 -7.51 43.80
C ASP A 1016 74.22 -8.09 43.31
N ILE A 1017 75.04 -7.18 42.82
CA ILE A 1017 76.38 -7.39 42.29
C ILE A 1017 77.30 -7.79 43.45
N THR A 1018 78.08 -8.87 43.29
CA THR A 1018 79.54 -8.94 43.56
C THR A 1018 80.02 -10.40 43.69
N THR A 1019 80.91 -10.85 42.80
CA THR A 1019 82.30 -11.29 43.10
C THR A 1019 82.91 -12.05 41.91
N ILE A 1020 83.61 -11.29 41.05
CA ILE A 1020 84.97 -11.49 40.50
C ILE A 1020 85.53 -12.93 40.43
N LYS A 1021 85.75 -13.43 39.20
CA LYS A 1021 87.09 -13.71 38.62
C LYS A 1021 87.02 -13.91 37.11
#